data_AF-A0A1D1ZMR7-F1
#
_entry.id   AF-A0A1D1ZMR7-F1
#
_cell.length_a   1.000
_cell.length_b   1.000
_cell.length_c   1.000
_cell.angle_alpha   90.00
_cell.angle_beta   90.00
_cell.angle_gamma   90.00
#
_symmetry.space_group_name_H-M   'P 1'
#
loop_
_entity.id
_entity.type
_entity.pdbx_description
1 polymer ?
#
loop_
_entity_poly.entity_id
_entity_poly.type
_entity_poly.pdbx_seq_one_letter_code
_entity_poly.pdbx_strand_id
1 'polypeptide(L)'
;PPPPSATPAAPAAEPIFPAELRRRRPQELSIPGPQAAWFRPTTLDRLLELKKEYPHAKLVIGNTEVGIELKFKHAAYPVLIGVTHVAEMNELTPGEKGVTVGASVTLTRLMESFAALRASVAPHQRPVLAAVVEQLRYFAGPPIRNTAGLGGNVATASPISDLNPLWMAAGATFFLRGRGTPERAVSARDFFLGYRTVDMQPHEVLVKIFVPYTAEHEYIKEFKQAHRRDDDIAIVNAGIRIRMAPSGEEGAWVVADASLAFGGVAAKSIMAPRAAAALVGQPLDPAAVQRALAAVREEVVIAPSAPGGMVEFRQSLVSSFLFKAIVHAAHALAEDVEAYASAFPPSYASAITPYSRPPSYGLQYHSAVPEEDVVGQPYRHMAADLQVCGEAQYTDDIPPPPGTLHAALVPSTQAHARLLGVDKGPALLVPGVVGVFTAEDVPGGNDIGAVAHDEELFATEIVPCVGHPIGVVVAETEAAARAGARAVAVRYEPLPALLDIDDAIAAGSFIEGWGHSVHSGDCALALEASDVVLEGWVKMGGQEHFYLEPNASLVIPGEGGEVTSFSSSQCPDKHHRYLAHVLGLPMHKVTVRTKRLGGGFGGKETRSAFVNAAAAVPAHLLRRPVRICLDRDEDMHITGQRHAFAAKYRIGLSSAGEIRALDVDIYNNAGYSLDLSFSIMDRALTHIDSVYRIPAIRAQGWLCKTNQSTHTAFRGFGGPQGMLIMEQIMERVAKEMDIPLNTLRERNMYNEGDVTHFGQRLEGCQARRCWEEVHTLSGWAAREADVAAFNAANRFRKRGLSLLPTKFGISFTTKFMNQAGALIHCYTDGTVLVTHGGVEMGQGLHTKVAQVVAHALQIPLAQVYIAETATDKIPNASPTAASASSDLYGAAAADACAQLNARLEPYRAKLQDKSFKDIVNAAYLDRVDLSAHGFYSTPDIGGFGSEKPYNYFCYGAAVAEVEVDTLTGDFHVLRADVVMDVGKSLNPAIDIGQVEGAFVQGMGWSCIEELVWGDKKHPWVKPGWLFTRGPGTYKIPSVNDIPVDFRVMLLRNSHCHRTPQVHSSKAVGEPPFYLGASVFFALKNAAYAARQDAGLEGWFRLDSPATPERIRMACCDELSGPFAGPDFQALASC
;
A
#
# COMPACT_ATOMS: atom_id res chain seq x y z
N PRO A 1 24.64 30.50 4.91
CA PRO A 1 23.50 31.35 5.33
C PRO A 1 22.30 30.49 5.78
N PRO A 2 21.78 30.68 7.00
CA PRO A 2 20.53 30.05 7.40
C PRO A 2 19.42 30.48 6.42
N PRO A 3 18.41 29.64 6.15
CA PRO A 3 17.24 30.12 5.44
C PRO A 3 16.70 31.32 6.22
N PRO A 4 16.32 32.42 5.56
CA PRO A 4 15.63 33.50 6.26
C PRO A 4 14.48 32.85 7.02
N SER A 5 14.43 33.11 8.33
CA SER A 5 13.24 32.82 9.13
C SER A 5 12.06 33.30 8.29
N ALA A 6 11.16 32.38 7.94
CA ALA A 6 10.00 32.72 7.14
C ALA A 6 9.30 33.87 7.86
N THR A 7 9.51 35.08 7.35
CA THR A 7 8.73 36.24 7.73
C THR A 7 7.32 35.79 7.43
N PRO A 8 6.36 35.81 8.39
CA PRO A 8 5.01 35.34 8.09
C PRO A 8 4.55 36.16 6.89
N ALA A 9 4.45 35.49 5.74
CA ALA A 9 3.99 36.14 4.53
C ALA A 9 2.65 36.74 4.91
N ALA A 10 2.46 38.04 4.64
CA ALA A 10 1.12 38.62 4.67
C ALA A 10 0.23 37.62 3.90
N PRO A 11 -0.88 37.13 4.48
CA PRO A 11 -1.65 36.04 3.89
C PRO A 11 -1.85 36.38 2.42
N ALA A 12 -1.27 35.57 1.53
CA ALA A 12 -1.46 35.74 0.10
C ALA A 12 -2.96 35.89 -0.10
N ALA A 13 -3.39 36.97 -0.73
CA ALA A 13 -4.81 37.24 -0.86
C ALA A 13 -5.43 36.07 -1.62
N GLU A 14 -6.15 35.22 -0.90
CA GLU A 14 -6.86 34.07 -1.46
C GLU A 14 -7.69 34.54 -2.66
N PRO A 15 -7.81 33.73 -3.74
CA PRO A 15 -8.65 34.08 -4.87
C PRO A 15 -10.06 34.47 -4.40
N ILE A 16 -10.48 35.70 -4.70
CA ILE A 16 -11.82 36.18 -4.29
C ILE A 16 -12.91 35.31 -4.92
N PHE A 17 -13.96 35.00 -4.16
CA PHE A 17 -15.10 34.29 -4.72
C PHE A 17 -15.71 35.10 -5.89
N PRO A 18 -15.90 34.50 -7.09
CA PRO A 18 -16.33 35.23 -8.28
C PRO A 18 -17.65 36.00 -8.08
N ALA A 19 -17.62 37.30 -8.35
CA ALA A 19 -18.79 38.18 -8.16
C ALA A 19 -20.00 37.76 -9.01
N GLU A 20 -19.76 37.19 -10.20
CA GLU A 20 -20.79 36.64 -11.07
C GLU A 20 -21.55 35.48 -10.41
N LEU A 21 -20.84 34.57 -9.75
CA LEU A 21 -21.44 33.40 -9.09
C LEU A 21 -22.31 33.79 -7.88
N ARG A 22 -22.00 34.90 -7.18
CA ARG A 22 -22.84 35.39 -6.05
C ARG A 22 -24.23 35.83 -6.50
N ARG A 23 -24.35 36.31 -7.74
CA ARG A 23 -25.62 36.79 -8.31
C ARG A 23 -26.44 35.65 -8.92
N ARG A 24 -25.82 34.51 -9.20
CA ARG A 24 -26.47 33.36 -9.84
C ARG A 24 -27.52 32.75 -8.91
N ARG A 25 -28.69 32.47 -9.45
CA ARG A 25 -29.74 31.69 -8.79
C ARG A 25 -29.75 30.25 -9.34
N PRO A 26 -30.07 29.23 -8.51
CA PRO A 26 -30.43 27.90 -8.99
C PRO A 26 -31.40 27.96 -10.16
N GLN A 27 -31.14 27.19 -11.22
CA GLN A 27 -32.00 27.09 -12.39
C GLN A 27 -32.25 25.62 -12.71
N GLU A 28 -33.42 25.31 -13.25
CA GLU A 28 -33.65 24.00 -13.85
C GLU A 28 -32.72 23.80 -15.06
N LEU A 29 -32.18 22.60 -15.23
CA LEU A 29 -31.36 22.25 -16.40
C LEU A 29 -31.87 20.95 -17.03
N SER A 30 -31.81 20.89 -18.36
CA SER A 30 -31.91 19.67 -19.16
C SER A 30 -30.78 19.71 -20.18
N ILE A 31 -29.80 18.83 -20.00
CA ILE A 31 -28.58 18.76 -20.81
C ILE A 31 -28.59 17.43 -21.54
N PRO A 32 -28.85 17.41 -22.87
CA PRO A 32 -28.67 16.19 -23.65
C PRO A 32 -27.18 15.89 -23.80
N GLY A 33 -26.79 14.65 -23.52
CA GLY A 33 -25.44 14.14 -23.76
C GLY A 33 -25.46 12.94 -24.72
N PRO A 34 -24.31 12.55 -25.27
CA PRO A 34 -24.22 11.46 -26.24
C PRO A 34 -24.56 10.08 -25.65
N GLN A 35 -24.36 9.89 -24.35
CA GLN A 35 -24.63 8.62 -23.65
C GLN A 35 -25.77 8.72 -22.63
N ALA A 36 -26.01 9.92 -22.08
CA ALA A 36 -27.02 10.14 -21.06
C ALA A 36 -27.56 11.57 -21.14
N ALA A 37 -28.85 11.75 -20.85
CA ALA A 37 -29.44 13.04 -20.56
C ALA A 37 -29.29 13.36 -19.07
N TRP A 38 -28.91 14.61 -18.75
CA TRP A 38 -28.80 15.10 -17.37
C TRP A 38 -29.88 16.14 -17.08
N PHE A 39 -30.68 15.88 -16.04
CA PHE A 39 -31.67 16.83 -15.53
C PHE A 39 -31.27 17.37 -14.16
N ARG A 40 -31.54 18.64 -13.90
CA ARG A 40 -31.39 19.26 -12.57
C ARG A 40 -32.69 19.98 -12.17
N PRO A 41 -33.62 19.33 -11.46
CA PRO A 41 -34.78 20.01 -10.90
C PRO A 41 -34.38 20.94 -9.75
N THR A 42 -35.16 22.01 -9.55
CA THR A 42 -35.01 22.94 -8.41
C THR A 42 -36.16 22.86 -7.41
N THR A 43 -37.19 22.04 -7.68
CA THR A 43 -38.32 21.82 -6.78
C THR A 43 -38.60 20.33 -6.65
N LEU A 44 -39.16 19.91 -5.51
CA LEU A 44 -39.53 18.52 -5.28
C LEU A 44 -40.56 18.06 -6.30
N ASP A 45 -41.56 18.89 -6.59
CA ASP A 45 -42.61 18.57 -7.56
C ASP A 45 -42.03 18.25 -8.95
N ARG A 46 -41.04 19.02 -9.42
CA ARG A 46 -40.40 18.76 -10.70
C ARG A 46 -39.56 17.50 -10.68
N LEU A 47 -38.86 17.22 -9.58
CA LEU A 47 -38.16 15.95 -9.40
C LEU A 47 -39.12 14.75 -9.48
N LEU A 48 -40.26 14.83 -8.81
CA LEU A 48 -41.27 13.77 -8.82
C LEU A 48 -41.89 13.58 -10.21
N GLU A 49 -42.10 14.66 -10.97
CA GLU A 49 -42.51 14.58 -12.37
C GLU A 49 -41.47 13.85 -13.23
N LEU A 50 -40.20 14.25 -13.14
CA LEU A 50 -39.12 13.60 -13.87
C LEU A 50 -38.98 12.12 -13.50
N LYS A 51 -39.18 11.77 -12.22
CA LYS A 51 -39.12 10.38 -11.76
C LYS A 51 -40.33 9.56 -12.23
N LYS A 52 -41.48 10.19 -12.40
CA LYS A 52 -42.65 9.56 -13.04
C LYS A 52 -42.45 9.35 -14.54
N GLU A 53 -41.85 10.33 -15.23
CA GLU A 53 -41.53 10.26 -16.65
C GLU A 53 -40.41 9.25 -16.95
N TYR A 54 -39.38 9.21 -16.10
CA TYR A 54 -38.23 8.33 -16.19
C TYR A 54 -38.07 7.48 -14.90
N PRO A 55 -38.90 6.43 -14.70
CA PRO A 55 -38.87 5.62 -13.47
C PRO A 55 -37.52 4.92 -13.22
N HIS A 56 -36.72 4.68 -14.25
CA HIS A 56 -35.40 4.07 -14.11
C HIS A 56 -34.25 5.08 -14.09
N ALA A 57 -34.54 6.39 -14.11
CA ALA A 57 -33.50 7.41 -13.98
C ALA A 57 -32.75 7.27 -12.66
N LYS A 58 -31.42 7.37 -12.73
CA LYS A 58 -30.55 7.30 -11.56
C LYS A 58 -30.43 8.69 -10.94
N LEU A 59 -30.72 8.78 -9.65
CA LEU A 59 -30.55 10.03 -8.91
C LEU A 59 -29.08 10.21 -8.53
N VAL A 60 -28.57 11.42 -8.67
CA VAL A 60 -27.17 11.76 -8.41
C VAL A 60 -27.08 12.91 -7.41
N ILE A 61 -26.28 12.70 -6.35
CA ILE A 61 -25.89 13.74 -5.39
C ILE A 61 -24.39 13.98 -5.55
N GLY A 62 -23.55 13.17 -4.89
CA GLY A 62 -22.09 13.28 -4.92
C GLY A 62 -21.39 12.43 -5.98
N ASN A 63 -22.12 11.60 -6.73
CA ASN A 63 -21.58 10.66 -7.72
C ASN A 63 -20.59 9.60 -7.18
N THR A 64 -20.43 9.49 -5.86
CA THR A 64 -19.44 8.62 -5.20
C THR A 64 -19.74 7.11 -5.29
N GLU A 65 -20.95 6.73 -5.74
CA GLU A 65 -21.32 5.35 -6.09
C GLU A 65 -21.61 5.22 -7.58
N VAL A 66 -22.44 6.10 -8.13
CA VAL A 66 -22.81 6.08 -9.56
C VAL A 66 -21.57 6.15 -10.46
N GLY A 67 -20.58 6.99 -10.12
CA GLY A 67 -19.32 7.06 -10.85
C GLY A 67 -18.54 5.74 -10.84
N ILE A 68 -18.57 5.01 -9.72
CA ILE A 68 -17.94 3.68 -9.60
C ILE A 68 -18.69 2.66 -10.45
N GLU A 69 -20.03 2.68 -10.44
CA GLU A 69 -20.87 1.81 -11.27
C GLU A 69 -20.62 2.06 -12.76
N LEU A 70 -20.50 3.32 -13.19
CA LEU A 70 -20.20 3.68 -14.58
C LEU A 70 -18.79 3.26 -15.00
N LYS A 71 -17.76 3.56 -14.18
CA LYS A 71 -16.35 3.30 -14.53
C LYS A 71 -16.00 1.81 -14.46
N PHE A 72 -16.32 1.14 -13.36
CA PHE A 72 -15.81 -0.21 -13.06
C PHE A 72 -16.84 -1.32 -13.26
N LYS A 73 -18.15 -1.03 -13.19
CA LYS A 73 -19.22 -2.01 -13.50
C LYS A 73 -19.82 -1.83 -14.89
N HIS A 74 -19.36 -0.80 -15.61
CA HIS A 74 -19.86 -0.42 -16.93
C HIS A 74 -21.38 -0.31 -17.00
N ALA A 75 -21.99 0.18 -15.92
CA ALA A 75 -23.42 0.42 -15.87
C ALA A 75 -23.81 1.48 -16.92
N ALA A 76 -24.97 1.32 -17.54
CA ALA A 76 -25.50 2.27 -18.51
C ALA A 76 -26.76 2.95 -17.95
N TYR A 77 -26.66 4.25 -17.69
CA TYR A 77 -27.77 5.06 -17.18
C TYR A 77 -28.12 6.15 -18.20
N PRO A 78 -29.14 5.95 -19.05
CA PRO A 78 -29.48 6.89 -20.12
C PRO A 78 -30.07 8.21 -19.61
N VAL A 79 -30.56 8.23 -18.37
CA VAL A 79 -31.09 9.43 -17.71
C VAL A 79 -30.53 9.54 -16.29
N LEU A 80 -29.92 10.68 -16.01
CA LEU A 80 -29.38 11.06 -14.71
C LEU A 80 -30.11 12.30 -14.19
N ILE A 81 -30.47 12.31 -12.90
CA ILE A 81 -31.17 13.45 -12.27
C ILE A 81 -30.37 13.94 -11.05
N GLY A 82 -29.83 15.15 -11.13
CA GLY A 82 -29.11 15.82 -10.06
C GLY A 82 -30.06 16.48 -9.05
N VAL A 83 -30.13 15.97 -7.83
CA VAL A 83 -31.15 16.37 -6.83
C VAL A 83 -30.67 17.40 -5.80
N THR A 84 -29.43 17.87 -5.90
CA THR A 84 -28.80 18.78 -4.93
C THR A 84 -29.46 20.15 -4.82
N HIS A 85 -30.30 20.56 -5.78
CA HIS A 85 -30.95 21.87 -5.81
C HIS A 85 -32.42 21.83 -5.38
N VAL A 86 -32.92 20.67 -4.92
CA VAL A 86 -34.24 20.53 -4.32
C VAL A 86 -34.15 20.90 -2.83
N ALA A 87 -34.82 21.99 -2.44
CA ALA A 87 -34.68 22.58 -1.10
C ALA A 87 -35.03 21.59 0.02
N GLU A 88 -36.16 20.91 -0.10
CA GLU A 88 -36.70 19.97 0.90
C GLU A 88 -35.74 18.80 1.18
N MET A 89 -34.91 18.42 0.22
CA MET A 89 -33.93 17.35 0.38
C MET A 89 -32.62 17.83 1.02
N ASN A 90 -32.44 19.14 1.25
CA ASN A 90 -31.22 19.72 1.82
C ASN A 90 -31.45 20.33 3.21
N GLU A 91 -32.62 20.14 3.81
CA GLU A 91 -32.95 20.65 5.13
C GLU A 91 -32.49 19.67 6.23
N LEU A 92 -32.13 20.22 7.40
CA LEU A 92 -31.88 19.46 8.62
C LEU A 92 -32.57 20.21 9.75
N THR A 93 -33.60 19.59 10.31
CA THR A 93 -34.54 20.25 11.22
C THR A 93 -34.67 19.42 12.51
N PRO A 94 -34.07 19.87 13.62
CA PRO A 94 -34.31 19.28 14.94
C PRO A 94 -35.76 19.49 15.37
N GLY A 95 -36.39 18.46 15.93
CA GLY A 95 -37.71 18.51 16.55
C GLY A 95 -37.68 17.98 17.99
N GLU A 96 -38.84 17.84 18.63
CA GLU A 96 -38.93 17.39 20.03
C GLU A 96 -38.53 15.92 20.23
N LYS A 97 -38.88 15.05 19.28
CA LYS A 97 -38.70 13.59 19.37
C LYS A 97 -37.48 13.08 18.60
N GLY A 98 -36.79 13.93 17.86
CA GLY A 98 -35.70 13.53 16.97
C GLY A 98 -35.39 14.58 15.92
N VAL A 99 -34.57 14.22 14.94
CA VAL A 99 -34.09 15.10 13.88
C VAL A 99 -34.60 14.61 12.52
N THR A 100 -35.16 15.53 11.72
CA THR A 100 -35.49 15.26 10.32
C THR A 100 -34.36 15.74 9.43
N VAL A 101 -33.81 14.84 8.59
CA VAL A 101 -32.68 15.10 7.70
C VAL A 101 -33.06 14.83 6.26
N GLY A 102 -32.91 15.82 5.38
CA GLY A 102 -33.12 15.70 3.96
C GLY A 102 -32.11 14.74 3.29
N ALA A 103 -32.56 14.00 2.28
CA ALA A 103 -31.77 12.95 1.65
C ALA A 103 -30.56 13.45 0.83
N SER A 104 -30.50 14.73 0.48
CA SER A 104 -29.37 15.36 -0.21
C SER A 104 -28.37 16.04 0.74
N VAL A 105 -28.62 16.04 2.05
CA VAL A 105 -27.66 16.52 3.05
C VAL A 105 -26.36 15.71 2.92
N THR A 106 -25.24 16.41 2.80
CA THR A 106 -23.92 15.79 2.69
C THR A 106 -23.52 15.17 4.03
N LEU A 107 -22.69 14.12 4.00
CA LEU A 107 -22.25 13.46 5.23
C LEU A 107 -21.45 14.39 6.14
N THR A 108 -20.67 15.32 5.59
CA THR A 108 -19.99 16.36 6.38
C THR A 108 -20.99 17.25 7.13
N ARG A 109 -22.00 17.77 6.43
CA ARG A 109 -23.02 18.63 7.06
C ARG A 109 -23.83 17.88 8.11
N LEU A 110 -24.14 16.60 7.87
CA LEU A 110 -24.78 15.73 8.85
C LEU A 110 -23.92 15.62 10.13
N MET A 111 -22.63 15.28 9.96
CA MET A 111 -21.67 15.12 11.05
C MET A 111 -21.53 16.40 11.88
N GLU A 112 -21.29 17.54 11.23
CA GLU A 112 -21.14 18.84 11.91
C GLU A 112 -22.42 19.27 12.63
N SER A 113 -23.58 19.09 12.00
CA SER A 113 -24.87 19.46 12.60
C SER A 113 -25.19 18.59 13.82
N PHE A 114 -24.95 17.28 13.74
CA PHE A 114 -25.18 16.38 14.87
C PHE A 114 -24.18 16.64 16.00
N ALA A 115 -22.91 16.92 15.68
CA ALA A 115 -21.92 17.31 16.66
C ALA A 115 -22.32 18.60 17.41
N ALA A 116 -22.80 19.62 16.70
CA ALA A 116 -23.28 20.87 17.29
C ALA A 116 -24.54 20.66 18.13
N LEU A 117 -25.52 19.89 17.63
CA LEU A 117 -26.80 19.66 18.28
C LEU A 117 -26.67 18.98 19.65
N ARG A 118 -25.63 18.17 19.86
CA ARG A 118 -25.32 17.53 21.17
C ARG A 118 -25.22 18.53 22.32
N ALA A 119 -24.82 19.78 22.06
CA ALA A 119 -24.72 20.81 23.09
C ALA A 119 -26.08 21.38 23.53
N SER A 120 -27.12 21.24 22.69
CA SER A 120 -28.44 21.83 22.90
C SER A 120 -29.54 20.83 23.26
N VAL A 121 -29.24 19.53 23.30
CA VAL A 121 -30.18 18.46 23.66
C VAL A 121 -29.87 17.87 25.05
N ALA A 122 -30.87 17.24 25.66
CA ALA A 122 -30.71 16.62 26.97
C ALA A 122 -29.68 15.47 26.91
N PRO A 123 -28.96 15.15 28.01
CA PRO A 123 -27.93 14.11 28.03
C PRO A 123 -28.40 12.78 27.43
N HIS A 124 -29.60 12.32 27.80
CA HIS A 124 -30.17 11.07 27.30
C HIS A 124 -30.47 11.06 25.80
N GLN A 125 -30.56 12.23 25.14
CA GLN A 125 -30.83 12.35 23.69
C GLN A 125 -29.54 12.33 22.83
N ARG A 126 -28.37 12.51 23.46
CA ARG A 126 -27.06 12.62 22.78
C ARG A 126 -26.52 11.31 22.19
N PRO A 127 -26.75 10.11 22.78
CA PRO A 127 -26.13 8.87 22.32
C PRO A 127 -26.28 8.59 20.82
N VAL A 128 -27.49 8.69 20.26
CA VAL A 128 -27.70 8.45 18.81
C VAL A 128 -26.96 9.46 17.93
N LEU A 129 -26.90 10.73 18.35
CA LEU A 129 -26.17 11.77 17.62
C LEU A 129 -24.66 11.51 17.66
N ALA A 130 -24.16 11.12 18.84
CA ALA A 130 -22.75 10.78 19.04
C ALA A 130 -22.36 9.55 18.21
N ALA A 131 -23.21 8.52 18.17
CA ALA A 131 -22.96 7.31 17.40
C ALA A 131 -22.84 7.58 15.89
N VAL A 132 -23.72 8.43 15.34
CA VAL A 132 -23.63 8.83 13.93
C VAL A 132 -22.35 9.62 13.65
N VAL A 133 -21.96 10.54 14.54
CA VAL A 133 -20.73 11.33 14.39
C VAL A 133 -19.50 10.43 14.44
N GLU A 134 -19.42 9.49 15.37
CA GLU A 134 -18.27 8.58 15.50
C GLU A 134 -18.19 7.63 14.30
N GLN A 135 -19.33 7.13 13.82
CA GLN A 135 -19.38 6.29 12.63
C GLN A 135 -18.88 7.04 11.37
N LEU A 136 -19.23 8.33 11.25
CA LEU A 136 -18.81 9.19 10.14
C LEU A 136 -17.35 9.64 10.22
N ARG A 137 -16.76 9.66 11.42
CA ARG A 137 -15.34 10.01 11.63
C ARG A 137 -14.42 9.14 10.76
N TYR A 138 -14.74 7.84 10.70
CA TYR A 138 -14.00 6.82 9.96
C TYR A 138 -14.61 6.50 8.58
N PHE A 139 -15.61 7.28 8.13
CA PHE A 139 -16.25 7.09 6.83
C PHE A 139 -15.49 7.88 5.76
N ALA A 140 -14.71 7.17 4.94
CA ALA A 140 -13.94 7.75 3.83
C ALA A 140 -13.05 8.95 4.26
N GLY A 141 -12.55 9.73 3.30
CA GLY A 141 -11.92 11.04 3.52
C GLY A 141 -12.89 12.24 3.40
N PRO A 142 -12.45 13.45 3.80
CA PRO A 142 -13.22 14.68 3.61
C PRO A 142 -13.72 14.94 2.17
N PRO A 143 -12.95 14.69 1.09
CA PRO A 143 -13.45 14.89 -0.27
C PRO A 143 -14.72 14.08 -0.60
N ILE A 144 -14.79 12.84 -0.11
CA ILE A 144 -15.96 11.98 -0.26
C ILE A 144 -17.11 12.46 0.62
N ARG A 145 -16.88 12.74 1.91
CA ARG A 145 -17.96 13.19 2.83
C ARG A 145 -18.57 14.53 2.44
N ASN A 146 -17.78 15.42 1.83
CA ASN A 146 -18.23 16.74 1.36
C ASN A 146 -19.20 16.67 0.18
N THR A 147 -19.23 15.54 -0.54
CA THR A 147 -20.06 15.36 -1.74
C THR A 147 -21.10 14.24 -1.60
N ALA A 148 -20.77 13.16 -0.90
CA ALA A 148 -21.68 12.05 -0.65
C ALA A 148 -22.92 12.52 0.13
N GLY A 149 -24.10 12.23 -0.43
CA GLY A 149 -25.39 12.54 0.20
C GLY A 149 -25.95 11.36 0.98
N LEU A 150 -26.65 11.67 2.07
CA LEU A 150 -27.26 10.68 2.98
C LEU A 150 -28.17 9.67 2.25
N GLY A 151 -29.04 10.16 1.38
CA GLY A 151 -29.96 9.34 0.60
C GLY A 151 -29.23 8.43 -0.40
N GLY A 152 -28.09 8.88 -0.94
CA GLY A 152 -27.22 8.05 -1.75
C GLY A 152 -26.66 6.87 -0.96
N ASN A 153 -26.18 7.10 0.26
CA ASN A 153 -25.68 6.03 1.14
C ASN A 153 -26.78 5.02 1.50
N VAL A 154 -27.98 5.50 1.87
CA VAL A 154 -29.12 4.65 2.24
C VAL A 154 -29.65 3.86 1.04
N ALA A 155 -29.98 4.53 -0.07
CA ALA A 155 -30.60 3.90 -1.23
C ALA A 155 -29.65 2.99 -2.02
N THR A 156 -28.33 3.16 -1.89
CA THR A 156 -27.35 2.21 -2.44
C THR A 156 -27.48 0.82 -1.79
N ALA A 157 -27.93 0.77 -0.53
CA ALA A 157 -28.13 -0.47 0.22
C ALA A 157 -26.92 -1.42 0.15
N SER A 158 -25.73 -0.84 0.28
CA SER A 158 -24.50 -1.62 0.36
C SER A 158 -24.56 -2.51 1.61
N PRO A 159 -24.24 -3.82 1.52
CA PRO A 159 -24.26 -4.73 2.67
C PRO A 159 -23.30 -4.31 3.80
N ILE A 160 -22.31 -3.50 3.46
CA ILE A 160 -21.24 -2.97 4.31
C ILE A 160 -21.39 -1.44 4.51
N SER A 161 -22.60 -0.89 4.34
CA SER A 161 -22.85 0.51 4.71
C SER A 161 -22.66 0.69 6.20
N ASP A 162 -21.84 1.67 6.59
CA ASP A 162 -21.57 2.01 7.99
C ASP A 162 -22.79 2.59 8.72
N LEU A 163 -23.69 3.25 8.00
CA LEU A 163 -24.82 3.94 8.62
C LEU A 163 -26.10 3.09 8.66
N ASN A 164 -26.27 2.14 7.74
CA ASN A 164 -27.53 1.38 7.62
C ASN A 164 -27.85 0.55 8.87
N PRO A 165 -26.91 -0.24 9.45
CA PRO A 165 -27.16 -0.93 10.71
C PRO A 165 -27.49 0.04 11.84
N LEU A 166 -26.84 1.21 11.89
CA LEU A 166 -27.12 2.22 12.90
C LEU A 166 -28.53 2.81 12.77
N TRP A 167 -28.99 3.09 11.54
CA TRP A 167 -30.37 3.52 11.27
C TRP A 167 -31.40 2.48 11.70
N MET A 168 -31.12 1.20 11.43
CA MET A 168 -31.97 0.08 11.82
C MET A 168 -32.05 -0.04 13.35
N ALA A 169 -30.90 0.02 14.03
CA ALA A 169 -30.81 -0.08 15.49
C ALA A 169 -31.48 1.10 16.21
N ALA A 170 -31.30 2.31 15.69
CA ALA A 170 -31.91 3.54 16.22
C ALA A 170 -33.42 3.64 15.96
N GLY A 171 -34.00 2.79 15.10
CA GLY A 171 -35.43 2.87 14.75
C GLY A 171 -35.76 4.07 13.85
N ALA A 172 -34.84 4.45 12.96
CA ALA A 172 -35.06 5.55 12.02
C ALA A 172 -36.23 5.25 11.05
N THR A 173 -36.87 6.30 10.55
CA THR A 173 -37.97 6.23 9.59
C THR A 173 -37.61 6.95 8.29
N PHE A 174 -37.79 6.30 7.15
CA PHE A 174 -37.51 6.82 5.83
C PHE A 174 -38.80 7.25 5.13
N PHE A 175 -38.81 8.45 4.54
CA PHE A 175 -39.98 9.03 3.90
C PHE A 175 -39.80 9.06 2.38
N LEU A 176 -40.66 8.31 1.70
CA LEU A 176 -40.67 8.12 0.27
C LEU A 176 -41.86 8.86 -0.34
N ARG A 177 -41.67 9.47 -1.51
CA ARG A 177 -42.73 10.21 -2.20
C ARG A 177 -42.68 10.00 -3.69
N GLY A 178 -43.84 9.79 -4.30
CA GLY A 178 -44.07 9.78 -5.74
C GLY A 178 -44.98 10.93 -6.17
N ARG A 179 -45.03 11.23 -7.48
CA ARG A 179 -45.94 12.27 -7.99
C ARG A 179 -47.39 11.84 -7.85
N GLY A 180 -48.19 12.61 -7.10
CA GLY A 180 -49.62 12.35 -6.91
C GLY A 180 -49.94 11.21 -5.93
N THR A 181 -48.94 10.69 -5.21
CA THR A 181 -49.13 9.69 -4.15
C THR A 181 -48.97 10.34 -2.77
N PRO A 182 -49.59 9.79 -1.71
CA PRO A 182 -49.27 10.20 -0.34
C PRO A 182 -47.80 9.87 -0.01
N GLU A 183 -47.23 10.61 0.95
CA GLU A 183 -45.90 10.30 1.49
C GLU A 183 -45.97 8.98 2.28
N ARG A 184 -45.02 8.08 2.01
CA ARG A 184 -44.95 6.75 2.61
C ARG A 184 -43.80 6.72 3.62
N ALA A 185 -44.12 6.37 4.87
CA ALA A 185 -43.14 6.18 5.93
C ALA A 185 -42.78 4.70 6.05
N VAL A 186 -41.49 4.39 5.99
CA VAL A 186 -40.95 3.02 6.06
C VAL A 186 -39.93 2.96 7.19
N SER A 187 -40.00 1.95 8.06
CA SER A 187 -38.97 1.75 9.08
C SER A 187 -37.65 1.33 8.43
N ALA A 188 -36.52 1.82 8.94
CA ALA A 188 -35.19 1.46 8.44
C ALA A 188 -34.95 -0.06 8.44
N ARG A 189 -35.51 -0.80 9.41
CA ARG A 189 -35.37 -2.26 9.50
C ARG A 189 -36.06 -3.01 8.35
N ASP A 190 -37.14 -2.45 7.81
CA ASP A 190 -37.99 -3.07 6.80
C ASP A 190 -37.64 -2.56 5.38
N PHE A 191 -36.83 -1.50 5.29
CA PHE A 191 -36.47 -0.87 4.01
C PHE A 191 -35.51 -1.70 3.15
N PHE A 192 -34.60 -2.46 3.76
CA PHE A 192 -33.59 -3.23 3.03
C PHE A 192 -34.10 -4.64 2.70
N LEU A 193 -34.40 -4.88 1.43
CA LEU A 193 -35.08 -6.11 0.99
C LEU A 193 -34.09 -7.22 0.65
N GLY A 194 -32.96 -6.89 0.00
CA GLY A 194 -31.94 -7.84 -0.44
C GLY A 194 -30.66 -7.14 -0.90
N TYR A 195 -29.80 -7.83 -1.64
CA TYR A 195 -28.56 -7.26 -2.17
C TYR A 195 -28.84 -6.01 -3.02
N ARG A 196 -28.40 -4.85 -2.53
CA ARG A 196 -28.58 -3.53 -3.17
C ARG A 196 -30.02 -3.25 -3.60
N THR A 197 -30.99 -3.80 -2.86
CA THR A 197 -32.42 -3.69 -3.17
C THR A 197 -33.16 -3.12 -1.97
N VAL A 198 -33.99 -2.10 -2.22
CA VAL A 198 -34.72 -1.35 -1.19
C VAL A 198 -36.22 -1.32 -1.46
N ASP A 199 -37.01 -1.09 -0.42
CA ASP A 199 -38.45 -0.87 -0.52
C ASP A 199 -38.76 0.56 -1.02
N MET A 200 -38.41 0.82 -2.28
CA MET A 200 -38.72 2.07 -2.99
C MET A 200 -39.21 1.74 -4.39
N GLN A 201 -40.43 2.18 -4.72
CA GLN A 201 -41.00 1.96 -6.04
C GLN A 201 -40.26 2.78 -7.11
N PRO A 202 -40.24 2.36 -8.39
CA PRO A 202 -39.49 3.08 -9.44
C PRO A 202 -39.86 4.56 -9.61
N HIS A 203 -41.08 4.95 -9.28
CA HIS A 203 -41.58 6.33 -9.37
C HIS A 203 -41.41 7.13 -8.06
N GLU A 204 -40.94 6.49 -6.98
CA GLU A 204 -40.71 7.11 -5.68
C GLU A 204 -39.27 7.66 -5.56
N VAL A 205 -39.11 8.61 -4.64
CA VAL A 205 -37.83 9.17 -4.21
C VAL A 205 -37.77 9.18 -2.68
N LEU A 206 -36.62 8.82 -2.11
CA LEU A 206 -36.31 9.09 -0.71
C LEU A 206 -36.08 10.58 -0.50
N VAL A 207 -37.00 11.25 0.18
CA VAL A 207 -36.97 12.71 0.38
C VAL A 207 -36.21 13.08 1.65
N LYS A 208 -36.49 12.39 2.76
CA LYS A 208 -35.98 12.70 4.09
C LYS A 208 -35.98 11.46 5.00
N ILE A 209 -35.23 11.54 6.08
CA ILE A 209 -35.08 10.53 7.13
C ILE A 209 -35.39 11.18 8.47
N PHE A 210 -36.15 10.52 9.33
CA PHE A 210 -36.33 10.90 10.73
C PHE A 210 -35.51 9.99 11.63
N VAL A 211 -34.64 10.59 12.44
CA VAL A 211 -33.78 9.92 13.41
C VAL A 211 -34.32 10.24 14.81
N PRO A 212 -34.88 9.27 15.55
CA PRO A 212 -35.41 9.53 16.89
C PRO A 212 -34.28 9.81 17.89
N TYR A 213 -34.54 10.65 18.88
CA TYR A 213 -33.65 10.76 20.04
C TYR A 213 -33.76 9.50 20.91
N THR A 214 -32.67 9.14 21.57
CA THR A 214 -32.68 8.12 22.62
C THR A 214 -33.47 8.60 23.85
N ALA A 215 -34.13 7.67 24.54
CA ALA A 215 -34.84 7.89 25.79
C ALA A 215 -33.90 7.83 27.00
N GLU A 216 -34.43 8.11 28.21
CA GLU A 216 -33.69 7.89 29.45
C GLU A 216 -33.29 6.41 29.61
N HIS A 217 -32.04 6.21 30.04
CA HIS A 217 -31.41 4.89 30.19
C HIS A 217 -31.43 4.03 28.92
N GLU A 218 -31.46 4.69 27.76
CA GLU A 218 -31.33 4.07 26.45
C GLU A 218 -29.96 4.41 25.84
N TYR A 219 -29.15 3.38 25.66
CA TYR A 219 -27.79 3.49 25.17
C TYR A 219 -27.72 2.92 23.76
N ILE A 220 -26.97 3.57 22.88
CA ILE A 220 -26.70 3.09 21.53
C ILE A 220 -25.22 3.24 21.22
N LYS A 221 -24.66 2.20 20.59
CA LYS A 221 -23.25 2.17 20.20
C LYS A 221 -23.09 1.65 18.77
N GLU A 222 -22.23 2.34 18.06
CA GLU A 222 -21.74 2.08 16.72
C GLU A 222 -20.44 1.27 16.76
N PHE A 223 -20.26 0.39 15.78
CA PHE A 223 -19.04 -0.37 15.60
C PHE A 223 -18.69 -0.50 14.13
N LYS A 224 -17.39 -0.43 13.82
CA LYS A 224 -16.82 -0.69 12.51
C LYS A 224 -15.46 -1.36 12.69
N GLN A 225 -15.23 -2.42 11.94
CA GLN A 225 -13.91 -2.98 11.71
C GLN A 225 -13.66 -3.04 10.20
N ALA A 226 -12.45 -2.67 9.79
CA ALA A 226 -11.99 -2.67 8.41
C ALA A 226 -10.55 -3.21 8.34
N HIS A 227 -9.88 -3.18 7.18
CA HIS A 227 -8.46 -3.56 7.09
C HIS A 227 -7.57 -2.45 7.65
N ARG A 228 -8.00 -1.20 7.47
CA ARG A 228 -7.44 0.00 8.09
C ARG A 228 -8.56 0.83 8.70
N ARG A 229 -8.28 1.50 9.82
CA ARG A 229 -9.28 2.30 10.53
C ARG A 229 -9.88 3.45 9.69
N ASP A 230 -9.06 4.20 8.96
CA ASP A 230 -9.49 5.37 8.17
C ASP A 230 -9.61 5.10 6.67
N ASP A 231 -10.57 5.77 6.04
CA ASP A 231 -10.80 5.73 4.58
C ASP A 231 -10.85 4.29 4.02
N ASP A 232 -11.57 3.43 4.73
CA ASP A 232 -11.74 2.02 4.38
C ASP A 232 -13.20 1.56 4.47
N ILE A 233 -13.50 0.50 3.74
CA ILE A 233 -14.77 -0.19 3.71
C ILE A 233 -14.83 -1.17 4.89
N ALA A 234 -15.97 -1.22 5.58
CA ALA A 234 -16.14 -2.15 6.69
C ALA A 234 -16.11 -3.62 6.24
N ILE A 235 -15.40 -4.45 7.01
CA ILE A 235 -15.49 -5.90 6.99
C ILE A 235 -16.76 -6.33 7.74
N VAL A 236 -16.95 -5.82 8.95
CA VAL A 236 -18.20 -5.91 9.74
C VAL A 236 -18.43 -4.57 10.40
N ASN A 237 -19.69 -4.15 10.45
CA ASN A 237 -20.14 -3.01 11.23
C ASN A 237 -21.45 -3.35 11.96
N ALA A 238 -21.77 -2.59 12.99
CA ALA A 238 -22.96 -2.82 13.79
C ALA A 238 -23.52 -1.52 14.39
N GLY A 239 -24.83 -1.51 14.56
CA GLY A 239 -25.53 -0.58 15.44
C GLY A 239 -26.23 -1.41 16.51
N ILE A 240 -25.98 -1.10 17.78
CA ILE A 240 -26.58 -1.84 18.90
C ILE A 240 -27.17 -0.84 19.88
N ARG A 241 -28.47 -0.98 20.16
CA ARG A 241 -29.22 -0.18 21.14
C ARG A 241 -29.74 -1.07 22.26
N ILE A 242 -29.51 -0.68 23.51
CA ILE A 242 -29.95 -1.38 24.72
C ILE A 242 -30.61 -0.36 25.64
N ARG A 243 -31.86 -0.62 26.04
CA ARG A 243 -32.60 0.19 27.00
C ARG A 243 -32.76 -0.54 28.32
N MET A 244 -32.47 0.14 29.41
CA MET A 244 -32.52 -0.38 30.76
C MET A 244 -33.77 0.10 31.50
N ALA A 245 -34.29 -0.73 32.41
CA ALA A 245 -35.34 -0.35 33.35
C ALA A 245 -35.10 -0.98 34.73
N PRO A 246 -35.60 -0.36 35.82
CA PRO A 246 -35.58 -0.97 37.14
C PRO A 246 -36.35 -2.29 37.15
N SER A 247 -35.83 -3.32 37.82
CA SER A 247 -36.50 -4.63 37.92
C SER A 247 -37.59 -4.67 39.00
N GLY A 248 -37.62 -3.66 39.89
CA GLY A 248 -38.50 -3.61 41.07
C GLY A 248 -37.78 -3.94 42.38
N GLU A 249 -36.56 -4.49 42.32
CA GLU A 249 -35.66 -4.64 43.47
C GLU A 249 -34.71 -3.42 43.57
N GLU A 250 -34.36 -3.01 44.79
CA GLU A 250 -33.53 -1.80 45.01
C GLU A 250 -32.13 -1.98 44.40
N GLY A 251 -31.74 -1.04 43.52
CA GLY A 251 -30.45 -1.08 42.81
C GLY A 251 -30.38 -2.07 41.64
N ALA A 252 -31.42 -2.87 41.38
CA ALA A 252 -31.43 -3.88 40.33
C ALA A 252 -32.06 -3.36 39.02
N TRP A 253 -31.35 -3.57 37.92
CA TRP A 253 -31.73 -3.12 36.58
C TRP A 253 -31.68 -4.27 35.58
N VAL A 254 -32.64 -4.28 34.67
CA VAL A 254 -32.77 -5.28 33.60
C VAL A 254 -32.96 -4.61 32.25
N VAL A 255 -32.63 -5.33 31.17
CA VAL A 255 -32.85 -4.87 29.81
C VAL A 255 -34.36 -4.85 29.51
N ALA A 256 -34.91 -3.67 29.26
CA ALA A 256 -36.30 -3.49 28.87
C ALA A 256 -36.52 -3.74 27.37
N ASP A 257 -35.56 -3.35 26.54
CA ASP A 257 -35.65 -3.40 25.09
C ASP A 257 -34.23 -3.44 24.46
N ALA A 258 -34.07 -4.14 23.34
CA ALA A 258 -32.80 -4.29 22.65
C ALA A 258 -33.00 -4.33 21.13
N SER A 259 -32.09 -3.70 20.38
CA SER A 259 -32.09 -3.68 18.92
C SER A 259 -30.67 -3.88 18.41
N LEU A 260 -30.44 -5.03 17.76
CA LEU A 260 -29.11 -5.46 17.31
C LEU A 260 -29.11 -5.55 15.79
N ALA A 261 -28.30 -4.72 15.13
CA ALA A 261 -28.19 -4.70 13.67
C ALA A 261 -26.73 -4.85 13.22
N PHE A 262 -26.50 -5.63 12.17
CA PHE A 262 -25.17 -5.94 11.65
C PHE A 262 -25.10 -5.74 10.13
N GLY A 263 -23.95 -5.28 9.63
CA GLY A 263 -23.59 -5.27 8.21
C GLY A 263 -22.31 -6.07 7.96
N GLY A 264 -22.04 -6.40 6.69
CA GLY A 264 -20.88 -7.21 6.27
C GLY A 264 -20.98 -8.72 6.52
N VAL A 265 -22.07 -9.16 7.15
CA VAL A 265 -22.30 -10.57 7.53
C VAL A 265 -23.36 -11.27 6.68
N ALA A 266 -24.04 -10.53 5.80
CA ALA A 266 -25.05 -11.06 4.89
C ALA A 266 -25.10 -10.21 3.59
N ALA A 267 -25.95 -10.60 2.65
CA ALA A 267 -26.17 -9.85 1.41
C ALA A 267 -26.87 -8.49 1.61
N LYS A 268 -27.30 -8.16 2.84
CA LYS A 268 -27.86 -6.87 3.27
C LYS A 268 -27.53 -6.66 4.74
N SER A 269 -27.77 -5.44 5.26
CA SER A 269 -27.80 -5.24 6.71
C SER A 269 -28.98 -6.02 7.32
N ILE A 270 -28.76 -6.68 8.46
CA ILE A 270 -29.74 -7.57 9.11
C ILE A 270 -29.95 -7.21 10.58
N MET A 271 -31.12 -7.57 11.10
CA MET A 271 -31.43 -7.56 12.54
C MET A 271 -31.15 -8.93 13.15
N ALA A 272 -30.79 -8.96 14.44
CA ALA A 272 -30.67 -10.20 15.24
C ALA A 272 -31.72 -10.25 16.37
N PRO A 273 -33.02 -10.48 16.03
CA PRO A 273 -34.11 -10.43 17.00
C PRO A 273 -34.06 -11.54 18.06
N ARG A 274 -33.52 -12.74 17.76
CA ARG A 274 -33.38 -13.81 18.77
C ARG A 274 -32.33 -13.42 19.81
N ALA A 275 -31.19 -12.89 19.37
CA ALA A 275 -30.17 -12.39 20.28
C ALA A 275 -30.66 -11.19 21.10
N ALA A 276 -31.45 -10.29 20.52
CA ALA A 276 -32.09 -9.19 21.24
C ALA A 276 -33.06 -9.72 22.31
N ALA A 277 -33.91 -10.69 21.97
CA ALA A 277 -34.86 -11.30 22.91
C ALA A 277 -34.17 -12.03 24.06
N ALA A 278 -32.98 -12.61 23.83
CA ALA A 278 -32.18 -13.28 24.86
C ALA A 278 -31.64 -12.31 25.94
N LEU A 279 -31.55 -11.00 25.63
CA LEU A 279 -31.15 -9.96 26.58
C LEU A 279 -32.34 -9.43 27.39
N VAL A 280 -33.53 -9.35 26.80
CA VAL A 280 -34.71 -8.74 27.44
C VAL A 280 -35.05 -9.47 28.75
N GLY A 281 -35.29 -8.68 29.81
CA GLY A 281 -35.58 -9.15 31.17
C GLY A 281 -34.35 -9.63 31.95
N GLN A 282 -33.15 -9.55 31.38
CA GLN A 282 -31.91 -9.97 32.04
C GLN A 282 -31.12 -8.78 32.60
N PRO A 283 -30.36 -8.95 33.69
CA PRO A 283 -29.35 -7.97 34.10
C PRO A 283 -28.17 -7.96 33.12
N LEU A 284 -27.41 -6.84 33.06
CA LEU A 284 -26.19 -6.76 32.26
C LEU A 284 -25.01 -7.39 33.03
N ASP A 285 -24.91 -8.71 32.99
CA ASP A 285 -23.88 -9.50 33.66
C ASP A 285 -23.19 -10.49 32.69
N PRO A 286 -22.12 -11.19 33.11
CA PRO A 286 -21.46 -12.19 32.27
C PRO A 286 -22.38 -13.33 31.80
N ALA A 287 -23.43 -13.68 32.56
CA ALA A 287 -24.36 -14.73 32.17
C ALA A 287 -25.29 -14.27 31.02
N ALA A 288 -25.72 -13.00 31.03
CA ALA A 288 -26.47 -12.40 29.94
C ALA A 288 -25.63 -12.29 28.66
N VAL A 289 -24.33 -11.97 28.78
CA VAL A 289 -23.38 -12.04 27.66
C VAL A 289 -23.38 -13.44 27.06
N GLN A 290 -23.20 -14.50 27.85
CA GLN A 290 -23.17 -15.87 27.33
C GLN A 290 -24.48 -16.28 26.64
N ARG A 291 -25.64 -15.92 27.21
CA ARG A 291 -26.94 -16.17 26.59
C ARG A 291 -27.08 -15.47 25.23
N ALA A 292 -26.72 -14.19 25.18
CA ALA A 292 -26.81 -13.40 23.96
C ALA A 292 -25.80 -13.87 22.89
N LEU A 293 -24.59 -14.27 23.29
CA LEU A 293 -23.59 -14.86 22.40
C LEU A 293 -24.05 -16.20 21.83
N ALA A 294 -24.64 -17.08 22.63
CA ALA A 294 -25.19 -18.34 22.13
C ALA A 294 -26.28 -18.09 21.09
N ALA A 295 -27.21 -17.17 21.37
CA ALA A 295 -28.28 -16.81 20.44
C ALA A 295 -27.76 -16.18 19.13
N VAL A 296 -26.81 -15.24 19.20
CA VAL A 296 -26.31 -14.55 18.00
C VAL A 296 -25.48 -15.49 17.11
N ARG A 297 -24.76 -16.45 17.70
CA ARG A 297 -23.98 -17.47 16.97
C ARG A 297 -24.86 -18.37 16.10
N GLU A 298 -26.04 -18.70 16.57
CA GLU A 298 -27.04 -19.46 15.80
C GLU A 298 -27.82 -18.60 14.80
N GLU A 299 -27.86 -17.29 15.01
CA GLU A 299 -28.67 -16.35 14.21
C GLU A 299 -27.89 -15.72 13.06
N VAL A 300 -26.64 -15.35 13.28
CA VAL A 300 -25.77 -14.73 12.28
C VAL A 300 -24.78 -15.75 11.76
N VAL A 301 -25.20 -16.49 10.73
CA VAL A 301 -24.39 -17.53 10.09
C VAL A 301 -23.84 -17.03 8.75
N ILE A 302 -22.53 -17.17 8.57
CA ILE A 302 -21.83 -16.78 7.35
C ILE A 302 -21.36 -18.06 6.66
N ALA A 303 -21.72 -18.24 5.39
CA ALA A 303 -21.30 -19.42 4.63
C ALA A 303 -19.77 -19.40 4.36
N PRO A 304 -19.09 -20.55 4.30
CA PRO A 304 -17.66 -20.63 3.95
C PRO A 304 -17.31 -19.95 2.61
N SER A 305 -18.24 -19.96 1.65
CA SER A 305 -18.09 -19.35 0.33
C SER A 305 -18.58 -17.90 0.25
N ALA A 306 -18.91 -17.27 1.39
CA ALA A 306 -19.43 -15.92 1.39
C ALA A 306 -18.44 -14.92 0.78
N PRO A 307 -18.88 -14.02 -0.12
CA PRO A 307 -18.03 -12.96 -0.66
C PRO A 307 -17.33 -12.17 0.45
N GLY A 308 -16.07 -11.81 0.21
CA GLY A 308 -15.19 -11.16 1.17
C GLY A 308 -14.39 -12.11 2.07
N GLY A 309 -14.69 -13.42 2.10
CA GLY A 309 -13.91 -14.39 2.89
C GLY A 309 -13.95 -14.11 4.40
N MET A 310 -12.85 -14.34 5.10
CA MET A 310 -12.67 -13.99 6.52
C MET A 310 -13.80 -14.46 7.44
N VAL A 311 -14.32 -15.67 7.21
CA VAL A 311 -15.58 -16.12 7.82
C VAL A 311 -15.45 -16.19 9.34
N GLU A 312 -14.40 -16.82 9.85
CA GLU A 312 -14.12 -16.94 11.28
C GLU A 312 -13.97 -15.57 11.95
N PHE A 313 -13.25 -14.65 11.29
CA PHE A 313 -13.06 -13.29 11.77
C PHE A 313 -14.35 -12.47 11.77
N ARG A 314 -15.17 -12.54 10.72
CA ARG A 314 -16.46 -11.84 10.68
C ARG A 314 -17.41 -12.36 11.77
N GLN A 315 -17.41 -13.65 12.04
CA GLN A 315 -18.20 -14.24 13.13
C GLN A 315 -17.69 -13.82 14.52
N SER A 316 -16.37 -13.76 14.71
CA SER A 316 -15.78 -13.28 15.96
C SER A 316 -16.09 -11.81 16.20
N LEU A 317 -16.08 -10.96 15.16
CA LEU A 317 -16.43 -9.55 15.25
C LEU A 317 -17.89 -9.32 15.69
N VAL A 318 -18.84 -10.13 15.20
CA VAL A 318 -20.24 -10.06 15.66
C VAL A 318 -20.33 -10.31 17.16
N SER A 319 -19.62 -11.34 17.65
CA SER A 319 -19.56 -11.67 19.07
C SER A 319 -18.89 -10.55 19.88
N SER A 320 -17.78 -10.03 19.38
CA SER A 320 -17.01 -8.96 20.02
C SER A 320 -17.76 -7.62 20.07
N PHE A 321 -18.51 -7.24 19.02
CA PHE A 321 -19.33 -6.03 19.04
C PHE A 321 -20.52 -6.15 19.99
N LEU A 322 -21.18 -7.31 20.04
CA LEU A 322 -22.24 -7.56 21.01
C LEU A 322 -21.71 -7.46 22.45
N PHE A 323 -20.56 -8.08 22.72
CA PHE A 323 -19.89 -7.99 24.02
C PHE A 323 -19.56 -6.53 24.38
N LYS A 324 -18.90 -5.79 23.47
CA LYS A 324 -18.57 -4.38 23.67
C LYS A 324 -19.81 -3.53 23.95
N ALA A 325 -20.93 -3.79 23.27
CA ALA A 325 -22.17 -3.05 23.47
C ALA A 325 -22.79 -3.28 24.86
N ILE A 326 -22.77 -4.53 25.33
CA ILE A 326 -23.26 -4.89 26.67
C ILE A 326 -22.39 -4.23 27.75
N VAL A 327 -21.07 -4.31 27.63
CA VAL A 327 -20.12 -3.65 28.55
C VAL A 327 -20.31 -2.13 28.51
N HIS A 328 -20.53 -1.56 27.34
CA HIS A 328 -20.79 -0.12 27.18
C HIS A 328 -22.06 0.32 27.90
N ALA A 329 -23.17 -0.40 27.70
CA ALA A 329 -24.44 -0.09 28.35
C ALA A 329 -24.35 -0.21 29.88
N ALA A 330 -23.62 -1.21 30.40
CA ALA A 330 -23.41 -1.36 31.84
C ALA A 330 -22.58 -0.20 32.44
N HIS A 331 -21.50 0.22 31.76
CA HIS A 331 -20.70 1.35 32.22
C HIS A 331 -21.46 2.67 32.13
N ALA A 332 -22.19 2.91 31.03
CA ALA A 332 -22.99 4.11 30.88
C ALA A 332 -24.13 4.19 31.93
N LEU A 333 -24.75 3.05 32.26
CA LEU A 333 -25.74 2.98 33.34
C LEU A 333 -25.14 3.29 34.72
N ALA A 334 -23.91 2.82 34.99
CA ALA A 334 -23.22 3.13 36.24
C ALA A 334 -22.84 4.62 36.36
N GLU A 335 -22.62 5.31 35.23
CA GLU A 335 -22.43 6.76 35.21
C GLU A 335 -23.75 7.53 35.42
N ASP A 336 -24.86 7.02 34.88
CA ASP A 336 -26.18 7.65 34.97
C ASP A 336 -26.90 7.39 36.31
N VAL A 337 -26.61 6.25 36.97
CA VAL A 337 -27.34 5.78 38.15
C VAL A 337 -26.36 5.35 39.25
N GLU A 338 -26.18 6.22 40.24
CA GLU A 338 -25.24 6.01 41.36
C GLU A 338 -25.48 4.69 42.14
N ALA A 339 -26.73 4.25 42.23
CA ALA A 339 -27.10 3.00 42.91
C ALA A 339 -26.81 1.73 42.08
N TYR A 340 -26.44 1.84 40.80
CA TYR A 340 -26.14 0.70 39.94
C TYR A 340 -24.65 0.33 40.04
N ALA A 341 -24.38 -0.90 40.44
CA ALA A 341 -23.03 -1.47 40.43
C ALA A 341 -22.86 -2.39 39.22
N SER A 342 -21.91 -2.05 38.33
CA SER A 342 -21.57 -2.90 37.18
C SER A 342 -21.06 -4.26 37.65
N ALA A 343 -21.58 -5.33 37.04
CA ALA A 343 -21.12 -6.70 37.29
C ALA A 343 -19.79 -7.04 36.58
N PHE A 344 -19.26 -6.11 35.76
CA PHE A 344 -18.02 -6.31 35.02
C PHE A 344 -16.79 -5.78 35.79
N PRO A 345 -15.65 -6.49 35.75
CA PRO A 345 -14.41 -6.01 36.38
C PRO A 345 -13.92 -4.68 35.77
N PRO A 346 -13.22 -3.83 36.54
CA PRO A 346 -12.67 -2.56 36.03
C PRO A 346 -11.78 -2.71 34.78
N SER A 347 -11.03 -3.82 34.67
CA SER A 347 -10.18 -4.10 33.51
C SER A 347 -10.94 -4.27 32.19
N TYR A 348 -12.27 -4.50 32.25
CA TYR A 348 -13.13 -4.63 31.07
C TYR A 348 -13.49 -3.27 30.47
N ALA A 349 -13.29 -2.16 31.19
CA ALA A 349 -13.47 -0.81 30.65
C ALA A 349 -12.63 -0.59 29.37
N SER A 350 -11.46 -1.25 29.27
CA SER A 350 -10.59 -1.25 28.09
C SER A 350 -11.27 -1.71 26.79
N ALA A 351 -12.34 -2.52 26.88
CA ALA A 351 -13.12 -2.97 25.72
C ALA A 351 -13.87 -1.82 25.02
N ILE A 352 -14.25 -0.79 25.79
CA ILE A 352 -15.12 0.29 25.33
C ILE A 352 -14.40 1.65 25.29
N THR A 353 -13.17 1.73 25.78
CA THR A 353 -12.37 2.95 25.69
C THR A 353 -12.14 3.32 24.22
N PRO A 354 -12.62 4.49 23.76
CA PRO A 354 -12.33 4.95 22.42
C PRO A 354 -10.86 5.35 22.31
N TYR A 355 -10.18 4.92 21.26
CA TYR A 355 -8.84 5.41 20.98
C TYR A 355 -8.92 6.75 20.24
N SER A 356 -8.37 7.80 20.84
CA SER A 356 -8.16 9.08 20.18
C SER A 356 -6.71 9.22 19.76
N ARG A 357 -6.45 9.21 18.45
CA ARG A 357 -5.11 9.39 17.90
C ARG A 357 -4.62 10.82 18.15
N PRO A 358 -3.51 11.04 18.88
CA PRO A 358 -2.91 12.37 18.96
C PRO A 358 -2.22 12.74 17.64
N PRO A 359 -1.88 14.03 17.42
CA PRO A 359 -1.05 14.42 16.27
C PRO A 359 0.27 13.65 16.24
N SER A 360 0.67 13.20 15.05
CA SER A 360 1.99 12.62 14.86
C SER A 360 3.08 13.69 14.95
N TYR A 361 4.23 13.32 15.49
CA TYR A 361 5.45 14.13 15.51
C TYR A 361 6.68 13.23 15.29
N GLY A 362 7.81 13.84 14.96
CA GLY A 362 9.04 13.07 14.77
C GLY A 362 10.30 13.85 15.14
N LEU A 363 11.38 13.11 15.41
CA LEU A 363 12.71 13.65 15.70
C LEU A 363 13.74 13.05 14.76
N GLN A 364 14.50 13.92 14.09
CA GLN A 364 15.50 13.55 13.11
C GLN A 364 16.91 13.90 13.63
N TYR A 365 17.81 12.93 13.64
CA TYR A 365 19.20 13.12 14.09
C TYR A 365 20.17 12.81 12.95
N HIS A 366 21.03 13.77 12.63
CA HIS A 366 22.13 13.61 11.68
C HIS A 366 23.35 14.42 12.11
N SER A 367 24.51 14.11 11.52
CA SER A 367 25.73 14.91 11.72
C SER A 367 25.64 16.25 10.98
N ALA A 368 26.13 17.32 11.61
CA ALA A 368 26.30 18.61 10.96
C ALA A 368 27.61 18.65 10.14
N VAL A 369 27.61 19.44 9.06
CA VAL A 369 28.79 19.72 8.22
C VAL A 369 28.96 21.25 8.09
N PRO A 370 30.18 21.76 7.79
CA PRO A 370 30.41 23.20 7.57
C PRO A 370 29.47 23.81 6.52
N GLU A 371 29.05 25.07 6.69
CA GLU A 371 28.05 25.72 5.81
C GLU A 371 28.52 25.86 4.36
N GLU A 372 29.83 25.95 4.15
CA GLU A 372 30.47 26.03 2.84
C GLU A 372 30.46 24.70 2.06
N ASP A 373 30.29 23.57 2.74
CA ASP A 373 30.21 22.26 2.09
C ASP A 373 28.86 22.11 1.37
N VAL A 374 28.88 21.59 0.14
CA VAL A 374 27.64 21.28 -0.60
C VAL A 374 27.14 19.86 -0.27
N VAL A 375 28.05 18.92 -0.09
CA VAL A 375 27.75 17.51 0.23
C VAL A 375 27.58 17.35 1.74
N GLY A 376 26.52 16.66 2.16
CA GLY A 376 26.16 16.47 3.57
C GLY A 376 25.22 17.55 4.12
N GLN A 377 24.94 18.60 3.35
CA GLN A 377 23.91 19.59 3.70
C GLN A 377 22.50 19.06 3.39
N PRO A 378 21.49 19.42 4.21
CA PRO A 378 20.09 18.98 4.06
C PRO A 378 19.34 19.79 2.98
N TYR A 379 19.86 19.80 1.74
CA TYR A 379 19.18 20.49 0.64
C TYR A 379 17.84 19.82 0.33
N ARG A 380 16.81 20.63 0.09
CA ARG A 380 15.51 20.17 -0.40
C ARG A 380 15.69 19.51 -1.77
N HIS A 381 14.81 18.56 -2.08
CA HIS A 381 14.76 17.95 -3.41
C HIS A 381 14.61 19.02 -4.50
N MET A 382 15.44 18.99 -5.55
CA MET A 382 15.53 20.06 -6.56
C MET A 382 14.21 20.33 -7.30
N ALA A 383 13.30 19.35 -7.37
CA ALA A 383 11.99 19.51 -7.98
C ALA A 383 10.84 19.70 -6.97
N ALA A 384 11.12 19.83 -5.67
CA ALA A 384 10.08 19.91 -4.64
C ALA A 384 9.11 21.08 -4.87
N ASP A 385 9.64 22.27 -5.15
CA ASP A 385 8.80 23.45 -5.38
C ASP A 385 7.90 23.23 -6.61
N LEU A 386 8.43 22.62 -7.69
CA LEU A 386 7.66 22.26 -8.90
C LEU A 386 6.58 21.21 -8.64
N GLN A 387 6.83 20.26 -7.73
CA GLN A 387 5.87 19.22 -7.37
C GLN A 387 4.69 19.79 -6.59
N VAL A 388 4.96 20.73 -5.67
CA VAL A 388 3.92 21.33 -4.81
C VAL A 388 3.01 22.28 -5.60
N CYS A 389 3.51 22.98 -6.61
CA CYS A 389 2.70 23.85 -7.47
C CYS A 389 2.05 23.14 -8.68
N GLY A 390 2.39 21.87 -8.95
CA GLY A 390 1.88 21.12 -10.09
C GLY A 390 2.56 21.42 -11.42
N GLU A 391 3.75 22.03 -11.42
CA GLU A 391 4.54 22.35 -12.63
C GLU A 391 5.52 21.22 -13.02
N ALA A 392 5.77 20.26 -12.12
CA ALA A 392 6.58 19.08 -12.42
C ALA A 392 5.85 18.14 -13.38
N GLN A 393 6.27 18.11 -14.65
CA GLN A 393 5.68 17.22 -15.67
C GLN A 393 6.07 15.73 -15.48
N TYR A 394 5.08 14.86 -15.37
CA TYR A 394 5.20 13.41 -15.48
C TYR A 394 4.87 12.94 -16.91
N THR A 395 4.88 11.63 -17.17
CA THR A 395 4.83 11.11 -18.55
C THR A 395 3.52 11.50 -19.26
N ASP A 396 2.39 11.40 -18.57
CA ASP A 396 1.08 11.71 -19.14
C ASP A 396 0.78 13.23 -19.19
N ASP A 397 1.53 14.04 -18.44
CA ASP A 397 1.41 15.51 -18.45
C ASP A 397 2.06 16.15 -19.70
N ILE A 398 2.90 15.39 -20.42
CA ILE A 398 3.54 15.86 -21.65
C ILE A 398 2.43 16.24 -22.64
N PRO A 399 2.38 17.47 -23.20
CA PRO A 399 1.37 17.81 -24.19
C PRO A 399 1.46 16.88 -25.41
N PRO A 400 0.37 16.22 -25.82
CA PRO A 400 0.41 15.29 -26.94
C PRO A 400 0.64 16.07 -28.26
N PRO A 401 1.52 15.59 -29.15
CA PRO A 401 1.61 16.14 -30.50
C PRO A 401 0.25 16.03 -31.24
N PRO A 402 -0.05 16.92 -32.20
CA PRO A 402 -1.26 16.81 -33.01
C PRO A 402 -1.41 15.44 -33.66
N GLY A 403 -2.64 14.90 -33.63
CA GLY A 403 -2.93 13.59 -34.22
C GLY A 403 -2.50 12.38 -33.38
N THR A 404 -2.06 12.58 -32.12
CA THR A 404 -1.80 11.50 -31.16
C THR A 404 -3.03 10.60 -30.99
N LEU A 405 -2.81 9.30 -30.99
CA LEU A 405 -3.81 8.28 -30.67
C LEU A 405 -3.64 7.80 -29.23
N HIS A 406 -4.73 7.30 -28.65
CA HIS A 406 -4.73 6.67 -27.33
C HIS A 406 -4.85 5.15 -27.48
N ALA A 407 -4.11 4.41 -26.66
CA ALA A 407 -4.08 2.96 -26.67
C ALA A 407 -4.68 2.35 -25.40
N ALA A 408 -5.28 1.17 -25.53
CA ALA A 408 -5.73 0.32 -24.44
C ALA A 408 -5.39 -1.14 -24.74
N LEU A 409 -4.87 -1.87 -23.76
CA LEU A 409 -4.54 -3.29 -23.90
C LEU A 409 -5.81 -4.14 -23.99
N VAL A 410 -5.70 -5.28 -24.68
CA VAL A 410 -6.72 -6.35 -24.67
C VAL A 410 -6.19 -7.46 -23.75
N PRO A 411 -6.52 -7.47 -22.44
CA PRO A 411 -6.02 -8.48 -21.52
C PRO A 411 -6.77 -9.82 -21.64
N SER A 412 -6.06 -10.92 -21.39
CA SER A 412 -6.69 -12.23 -21.16
C SER A 412 -7.68 -12.18 -20.00
N THR A 413 -8.79 -12.92 -20.14
CA THR A 413 -9.80 -13.07 -19.08
C THR A 413 -9.78 -14.45 -18.41
N GLN A 414 -8.82 -15.31 -18.79
CA GLN A 414 -8.65 -16.69 -18.32
C GLN A 414 -7.32 -16.85 -17.58
N ALA A 415 -7.31 -17.62 -16.50
CA ALA A 415 -6.10 -17.90 -15.73
C ALA A 415 -5.10 -18.75 -16.52
N HIS A 416 -5.58 -19.72 -17.29
CA HIS A 416 -4.76 -20.53 -18.17
C HIS A 416 -5.66 -21.06 -19.28
N ALA A 417 -5.35 -20.77 -20.54
CA ALA A 417 -6.16 -21.25 -21.67
C ALA A 417 -5.39 -21.25 -22.98
N ARG A 418 -5.81 -22.09 -23.93
CA ARG A 418 -5.44 -21.97 -25.33
C ARG A 418 -6.27 -20.88 -26.01
N LEU A 419 -5.61 -20.04 -26.80
CA LEU A 419 -6.22 -18.99 -27.61
C LEU A 419 -6.72 -19.60 -28.93
N LEU A 420 -8.05 -19.67 -29.12
CA LEU A 420 -8.67 -20.25 -30.31
C LEU A 420 -8.89 -19.22 -31.43
N GLY A 421 -8.84 -17.94 -31.11
CA GLY A 421 -8.95 -16.85 -32.07
C GLY A 421 -9.45 -15.55 -31.45
N VAL A 422 -9.14 -14.45 -32.15
CA VAL A 422 -9.44 -13.07 -31.76
C VAL A 422 -10.26 -12.43 -32.88
N ASP A 423 -11.51 -12.07 -32.60
CA ASP A 423 -12.36 -11.31 -33.52
C ASP A 423 -12.25 -9.81 -33.22
N LYS A 424 -11.61 -9.09 -34.14
CA LYS A 424 -11.37 -7.64 -34.10
C LYS A 424 -12.60 -6.84 -34.55
N GLY A 425 -13.55 -7.47 -35.25
CA GLY A 425 -14.67 -6.81 -35.94
C GLY A 425 -15.52 -5.89 -35.04
N PRO A 426 -15.98 -6.34 -33.86
CA PRO A 426 -16.81 -5.51 -32.99
C PRO A 426 -16.09 -4.26 -32.47
N ALA A 427 -14.78 -4.35 -32.23
CA ALA A 427 -13.99 -3.20 -31.78
C ALA A 427 -13.86 -2.12 -32.86
N LEU A 428 -13.74 -2.51 -34.13
CA LEU A 428 -13.67 -1.58 -35.26
C LEU A 428 -14.99 -0.83 -35.52
N LEU A 429 -16.11 -1.29 -34.95
CA LEU A 429 -17.40 -0.60 -35.02
C LEU A 429 -17.56 0.49 -33.94
N VAL A 430 -16.67 0.53 -32.95
CA VAL A 430 -16.70 1.55 -31.90
C VAL A 430 -16.23 2.89 -32.47
N PRO A 431 -17.04 3.98 -32.40
CA PRO A 431 -16.66 5.27 -32.94
C PRO A 431 -15.33 5.78 -32.38
N GLY A 432 -14.45 6.23 -33.27
CA GLY A 432 -13.12 6.74 -32.95
C GLY A 432 -12.03 5.67 -32.86
N VAL A 433 -12.34 4.37 -32.90
CA VAL A 433 -11.33 3.31 -33.00
C VAL A 433 -10.66 3.35 -34.37
N VAL A 434 -9.33 3.33 -34.38
CA VAL A 434 -8.50 3.41 -35.59
C VAL A 434 -7.95 2.04 -35.97
N GLY A 435 -7.62 1.18 -35.01
CA GLY A 435 -7.13 -0.16 -35.29
C GLY A 435 -6.98 -1.05 -34.06
N VAL A 436 -6.89 -2.36 -34.33
CA VAL A 436 -6.65 -3.42 -33.33
C VAL A 436 -5.44 -4.22 -33.79
N PHE A 437 -4.39 -4.25 -32.97
CA PHE A 437 -3.11 -4.86 -33.27
C PHE A 437 -2.87 -6.05 -32.35
N THR A 438 -2.36 -7.13 -32.90
CA THR A 438 -2.14 -8.43 -32.25
C THR A 438 -0.73 -8.94 -32.58
N ALA A 439 -0.38 -10.16 -32.16
CA ALA A 439 0.94 -10.74 -32.43
C ALA A 439 1.33 -10.74 -33.92
N GLU A 440 0.37 -10.90 -34.84
CA GLU A 440 0.62 -10.87 -36.30
C GLU A 440 1.09 -9.50 -36.83
N ASP A 441 0.87 -8.44 -36.06
CA ASP A 441 1.20 -7.07 -36.43
C ASP A 441 2.59 -6.64 -35.92
N VAL A 442 3.26 -7.47 -35.10
CA VAL A 442 4.59 -7.15 -34.55
C VAL A 442 5.65 -7.24 -35.66
N PRO A 443 6.30 -6.14 -36.08
CA PRO A 443 7.19 -6.16 -37.25
C PRO A 443 8.51 -6.93 -37.04
N GLY A 444 8.99 -6.99 -35.80
CA GLY A 444 10.21 -7.69 -35.40
C GLY A 444 9.92 -8.97 -34.63
N GLY A 445 10.41 -9.06 -33.39
CA GLY A 445 10.17 -10.23 -32.52
C GLY A 445 9.04 -10.00 -31.50
N ASN A 446 8.15 -10.99 -31.36
CA ASN A 446 7.08 -11.00 -30.35
C ASN A 446 7.56 -11.58 -29.00
N ASP A 447 8.69 -12.29 -29.00
CA ASP A 447 9.36 -12.83 -27.82
C ASP A 447 10.03 -11.70 -27.03
N ILE A 448 9.63 -11.53 -25.78
CA ILE A 448 10.14 -10.51 -24.87
C ILE A 448 10.49 -11.16 -23.53
N GLY A 449 11.01 -10.36 -22.61
CA GLY A 449 11.36 -10.77 -21.25
C GLY A 449 12.68 -10.14 -20.83
N ALA A 450 12.84 -9.89 -19.53
CA ALA A 450 13.91 -9.01 -19.05
C ALA A 450 15.29 -9.69 -19.04
N VAL A 451 15.30 -11.03 -18.93
CA VAL A 451 16.50 -11.85 -18.76
C VAL A 451 16.49 -13.02 -19.73
N ALA A 452 15.39 -13.77 -19.77
CA ALA A 452 15.08 -14.72 -20.83
C ALA A 452 13.99 -14.13 -21.72
N HIS A 453 13.93 -14.54 -22.99
CA HIS A 453 12.83 -14.20 -23.89
C HIS A 453 11.69 -15.22 -23.73
N ASP A 454 11.17 -15.34 -22.51
CA ASP A 454 10.17 -16.34 -22.10
C ASP A 454 8.76 -15.76 -21.90
N GLU A 455 8.53 -14.54 -22.39
CA GLU A 455 7.24 -13.87 -22.44
C GLU A 455 6.88 -13.52 -23.89
N GLU A 456 5.58 -13.34 -24.15
CA GLU A 456 5.11 -12.79 -25.43
C GLU A 456 4.54 -11.40 -25.21
N LEU A 457 4.87 -10.45 -26.09
CA LEU A 457 4.27 -9.11 -26.08
C LEU A 457 2.75 -9.22 -26.26
N PHE A 458 2.32 -9.98 -27.27
CA PHE A 458 0.93 -10.35 -27.49
C PHE A 458 0.82 -11.88 -27.59
N ALA A 459 -0.10 -12.46 -26.81
CA ALA A 459 -0.31 -13.91 -26.77
C ALA A 459 -0.61 -14.50 -28.16
N THR A 460 0.08 -15.59 -28.52
CA THR A 460 -0.14 -16.30 -29.80
C THR A 460 -1.01 -17.56 -29.63
N GLU A 461 -0.58 -18.48 -28.77
CA GLU A 461 -1.21 -19.80 -28.61
C GLU A 461 -1.81 -20.01 -27.22
N ILE A 462 -1.13 -19.57 -26.16
CA ILE A 462 -1.52 -19.80 -24.77
C ILE A 462 -1.57 -18.46 -24.04
N VAL A 463 -2.63 -18.25 -23.28
CA VAL A 463 -2.67 -17.22 -22.23
C VAL A 463 -2.35 -17.87 -20.89
N PRO A 464 -1.23 -17.51 -20.22
CA PRO A 464 -0.74 -18.19 -19.03
C PRO A 464 -1.22 -17.56 -17.73
N CYS A 465 -1.86 -16.38 -17.78
CA CYS A 465 -2.48 -15.71 -16.65
C CYS A 465 -3.64 -14.82 -17.12
N VAL A 466 -4.49 -14.41 -16.17
CA VAL A 466 -5.43 -13.31 -16.39
C VAL A 466 -4.61 -12.02 -16.51
N GLY A 467 -4.96 -11.16 -17.47
CA GLY A 467 -4.22 -9.91 -17.70
C GLY A 467 -3.14 -9.99 -18.79
N HIS A 468 -2.68 -11.19 -19.19
CA HIS A 468 -1.69 -11.33 -20.27
C HIS A 468 -2.19 -10.65 -21.55
N PRO A 469 -1.44 -9.69 -22.14
CA PRO A 469 -1.92 -8.96 -23.31
C PRO A 469 -2.09 -9.88 -24.53
N ILE A 470 -3.25 -9.83 -25.15
CA ILE A 470 -3.58 -10.52 -26.42
C ILE A 470 -3.39 -9.57 -27.61
N GLY A 471 -3.48 -8.26 -27.35
CA GLY A 471 -3.35 -7.21 -28.35
C GLY A 471 -3.47 -5.83 -27.73
N VAL A 472 -3.50 -4.81 -28.60
CA VAL A 472 -3.71 -3.40 -28.24
C VAL A 472 -4.69 -2.75 -29.22
N VAL A 473 -5.62 -1.97 -28.70
CA VAL A 473 -6.53 -1.13 -29.48
C VAL A 473 -6.05 0.31 -29.44
N VAL A 474 -6.07 1.00 -30.58
CA VAL A 474 -5.79 2.45 -30.66
C VAL A 474 -6.98 3.22 -31.21
N ALA A 475 -7.22 4.41 -30.66
CA ALA A 475 -8.37 5.26 -31.00
C ALA A 475 -8.04 6.76 -30.87
N GLU A 476 -8.93 7.61 -31.38
CA GLU A 476 -8.81 9.08 -31.28
C GLU A 476 -8.94 9.61 -29.86
N THR A 477 -9.59 8.85 -28.97
CA THR A 477 -9.74 9.20 -27.55
C THR A 477 -9.48 7.99 -26.68
N GLU A 478 -9.04 8.22 -25.44
CA GLU A 478 -8.83 7.14 -24.46
C GLU A 478 -10.12 6.34 -24.19
N ALA A 479 -11.26 7.02 -24.06
CA ALA A 479 -12.54 6.39 -23.83
C ALA A 479 -12.93 5.42 -24.97
N ALA A 480 -12.68 5.82 -26.23
CA ALA A 480 -12.91 4.97 -27.40
C ALA A 480 -11.93 3.78 -27.44
N ALA A 481 -10.66 3.98 -27.11
CA ALA A 481 -9.66 2.90 -27.07
C ALA A 481 -10.06 1.81 -26.06
N ARG A 482 -10.44 2.22 -24.84
CA ARG A 482 -10.90 1.30 -23.79
C ARG A 482 -12.21 0.61 -24.16
N ALA A 483 -13.15 1.32 -24.79
CA ALA A 483 -14.39 0.73 -25.28
C ALA A 483 -14.13 -0.31 -26.39
N GLY A 484 -13.24 0.01 -27.33
CA GLY A 484 -12.79 -0.91 -28.37
C GLY A 484 -12.10 -2.15 -27.79
N ALA A 485 -11.19 -1.98 -26.83
CA ALA A 485 -10.51 -3.11 -26.17
C ALA A 485 -11.49 -4.08 -25.50
N ARG A 486 -12.54 -3.57 -24.84
CA ARG A 486 -13.61 -4.41 -24.27
C ARG A 486 -14.49 -5.09 -25.32
N ALA A 487 -14.60 -4.52 -26.52
CA ALA A 487 -15.42 -5.06 -27.59
C ALA A 487 -14.71 -6.19 -28.37
N VAL A 488 -13.39 -6.34 -28.26
CA VAL A 488 -12.67 -7.46 -28.89
C VAL A 488 -13.19 -8.79 -28.35
N ALA A 489 -13.67 -9.65 -29.24
CA ALA A 489 -14.23 -10.94 -28.86
C ALA A 489 -13.14 -12.03 -28.95
N VAL A 490 -12.80 -12.62 -27.80
CA VAL A 490 -11.74 -13.63 -27.71
C VAL A 490 -12.34 -14.99 -27.36
N ARG A 491 -11.90 -16.04 -28.07
CA ARG A 491 -12.31 -17.43 -27.82
C ARG A 491 -11.18 -18.21 -27.17
N TYR A 492 -11.51 -18.92 -26.10
CA TYR A 492 -10.56 -19.66 -25.26
C TYR A 492 -10.97 -21.13 -25.11
N GLU A 493 -9.99 -22.00 -24.93
CA GLU A 493 -10.16 -23.36 -24.38
C GLU A 493 -9.42 -23.41 -23.02
N PRO A 494 -10.13 -23.42 -21.88
CA PRO A 494 -9.51 -23.41 -20.56
C PRO A 494 -8.58 -24.60 -20.29
N LEU A 495 -7.47 -24.35 -19.60
CA LEU A 495 -6.49 -25.34 -19.16
C LEU A 495 -6.40 -25.36 -17.62
N PRO A 496 -5.90 -26.44 -17.00
CA PRO A 496 -5.67 -26.49 -15.55
C PRO A 496 -4.71 -25.39 -15.10
N ALA A 497 -5.08 -24.63 -14.06
CA ALA A 497 -4.28 -23.52 -13.54
C ALA A 497 -3.72 -23.81 -12.14
N LEU A 498 -2.46 -23.45 -11.91
CA LEU A 498 -1.79 -23.48 -10.60
C LEU A 498 -1.71 -22.05 -10.06
N LEU A 499 -2.35 -21.76 -8.92
CA LEU A 499 -2.59 -20.39 -8.46
C LEU A 499 -1.98 -20.07 -7.08
N ASP A 500 -1.37 -21.04 -6.42
CA ASP A 500 -0.73 -20.90 -5.10
C ASP A 500 0.62 -21.63 -5.08
N ILE A 501 1.51 -21.20 -4.18
CA ILE A 501 2.84 -21.81 -3.97
C ILE A 501 2.70 -23.28 -3.57
N ASP A 502 1.75 -23.60 -2.69
CA ASP A 502 1.53 -24.98 -2.24
C ASP A 502 1.18 -25.91 -3.41
N ASP A 503 0.33 -25.44 -4.34
CA ASP A 503 -0.07 -26.16 -5.54
C ASP A 503 1.11 -26.34 -6.51
N ALA A 504 1.94 -25.30 -6.68
CA ALA A 504 3.14 -25.38 -7.53
C ALA A 504 4.18 -26.36 -6.97
N ILE A 505 4.42 -26.35 -5.65
CA ILE A 505 5.32 -27.31 -4.98
C ILE A 505 4.80 -28.74 -5.17
N ALA A 506 3.51 -28.97 -4.94
CA ALA A 506 2.91 -30.30 -5.07
C ALA A 506 2.97 -30.83 -6.51
N ALA A 507 2.86 -29.95 -7.51
CA ALA A 507 2.96 -30.29 -8.93
C ALA A 507 4.40 -30.37 -9.46
N GLY A 508 5.42 -29.98 -8.67
CA GLY A 508 6.79 -29.80 -9.16
C GLY A 508 6.92 -28.70 -10.22
N SER A 509 6.02 -27.72 -10.21
CA SER A 509 5.97 -26.63 -11.21
C SER A 509 6.94 -25.51 -10.84
N PHE A 510 8.16 -25.61 -11.34
CA PHE A 510 9.21 -24.61 -11.15
C PHE A 510 9.68 -24.03 -12.49
N ILE A 511 10.29 -22.84 -12.45
CA ILE A 511 11.03 -22.32 -13.60
C ILE A 511 12.32 -23.14 -13.76
N GLU A 512 12.35 -24.01 -14.77
CA GLU A 512 13.38 -25.04 -14.95
C GLU A 512 14.78 -24.46 -15.14
N GLY A 513 15.77 -24.96 -14.39
CA GLY A 513 17.17 -24.55 -14.52
C GLY A 513 17.55 -23.25 -13.79
N TRP A 514 16.62 -22.61 -13.08
CA TRP A 514 16.83 -21.31 -12.42
C TRP A 514 16.80 -21.35 -10.87
N GLY A 515 16.70 -22.55 -10.28
CA GLY A 515 16.84 -22.73 -8.83
C GLY A 515 18.31 -22.64 -8.40
N HIS A 516 18.60 -21.88 -7.36
CA HIS A 516 19.96 -21.68 -6.84
C HIS A 516 20.07 -22.10 -5.37
N SER A 517 21.29 -22.35 -4.90
CA SER A 517 21.55 -22.78 -3.52
C SER A 517 22.83 -22.17 -2.97
N VAL A 518 22.88 -22.00 -1.65
CA VAL A 518 24.07 -21.59 -0.90
C VAL A 518 24.34 -22.62 0.19
N HIS A 519 25.58 -23.07 0.29
CA HIS A 519 26.03 -24.07 1.27
C HIS A 519 27.30 -23.58 1.96
N SER A 520 27.39 -23.80 3.27
CA SER A 520 28.62 -23.57 4.04
C SER A 520 28.68 -24.58 5.19
N GLY A 521 29.86 -25.16 5.44
CA GLY A 521 30.03 -26.22 6.43
C GLY A 521 29.29 -27.53 6.09
N ASP A 522 29.33 -28.50 7.00
CA ASP A 522 28.54 -29.73 6.91
C ASP A 522 27.25 -29.57 7.71
N CYS A 523 26.17 -29.16 7.02
CA CYS A 523 24.88 -28.88 7.67
C CYS A 523 24.22 -30.13 8.25
N ALA A 524 24.38 -31.29 7.61
CA ALA A 524 23.79 -32.54 8.07
C ALA A 524 24.44 -32.99 9.38
N LEU A 525 25.78 -33.03 9.41
CA LEU A 525 26.54 -33.38 10.61
C LEU A 525 26.29 -32.38 11.75
N ALA A 526 26.20 -31.08 11.44
CA ALA A 526 25.94 -30.05 12.46
C ALA A 526 24.51 -30.13 13.03
N LEU A 527 23.51 -30.53 12.23
CA LEU A 527 22.16 -30.82 12.73
C LEU A 527 22.15 -32.04 13.65
N GLU A 528 22.84 -33.13 13.27
CA GLU A 528 22.96 -34.34 14.09
C GLU A 528 23.66 -34.07 15.43
N ALA A 529 24.65 -33.18 15.44
CA ALA A 529 25.41 -32.78 16.62
C ALA A 529 24.73 -31.68 17.46
N SER A 530 23.54 -31.20 17.07
CA SER A 530 22.82 -30.15 17.81
C SER A 530 22.06 -30.72 19.00
N ASP A 531 22.03 -29.98 20.11
CA ASP A 531 21.30 -30.36 21.32
C ASP A 531 19.77 -30.27 21.11
N VAL A 532 19.34 -29.29 20.31
CA VAL A 532 17.94 -29.02 19.97
C VAL A 532 17.81 -28.86 18.46
N VAL A 533 16.82 -29.52 17.86
CA VAL A 533 16.45 -29.33 16.46
C VAL A 533 14.97 -28.97 16.38
N LEU A 534 14.66 -27.83 15.76
CA LEU A 534 13.29 -27.40 15.51
C LEU A 534 13.00 -27.40 14.02
N GLU A 535 11.84 -27.93 13.64
CA GLU A 535 11.37 -27.97 12.26
C GLU A 535 10.08 -27.15 12.11
N GLY A 536 9.93 -26.44 11.00
CA GLY A 536 8.77 -25.61 10.80
C GLY A 536 8.61 -25.06 9.39
N TRP A 537 7.56 -24.24 9.26
CA TRP A 537 7.18 -23.61 8.02
C TRP A 537 6.88 -22.13 8.26
N VAL A 538 7.27 -21.29 7.30
CA VAL A 538 6.97 -19.85 7.28
C VAL A 538 6.30 -19.51 5.97
N LYS A 539 5.23 -18.70 6.01
CA LYS A 539 4.60 -18.13 4.81
C LYS A 539 4.46 -16.61 4.94
N MET A 540 4.52 -15.93 3.80
CA MET A 540 4.29 -14.49 3.72
C MET A 540 3.70 -14.09 2.37
N GLY A 541 2.81 -13.09 2.41
CA GLY A 541 2.18 -12.51 1.23
C GLY A 541 3.11 -11.66 0.37
N GLY A 542 2.66 -11.40 -0.86
CA GLY A 542 3.28 -10.45 -1.78
C GLY A 542 2.93 -8.98 -1.45
N GLN A 543 3.23 -8.07 -2.36
CA GLN A 543 2.99 -6.63 -2.20
C GLN A 543 2.89 -5.92 -3.56
N GLU A 544 1.92 -5.03 -3.71
CA GLU A 544 1.76 -4.17 -4.89
C GLU A 544 2.58 -2.88 -4.71
N HIS A 545 3.29 -2.44 -5.76
CA HIS A 545 4.19 -1.27 -5.64
C HIS A 545 3.45 0.01 -5.31
N PHE A 546 2.24 0.15 -5.86
CA PHE A 546 1.36 1.29 -5.66
C PHE A 546 2.05 2.64 -5.86
N TYR A 547 2.98 2.73 -6.82
CA TYR A 547 3.48 4.03 -7.30
C TYR A 547 2.30 4.90 -7.72
N LEU A 548 2.28 6.18 -7.33
CA LEU A 548 1.09 7.02 -7.51
C LEU A 548 0.80 7.33 -8.99
N GLU A 549 1.83 7.44 -9.83
CA GLU A 549 1.73 7.49 -11.29
C GLU A 549 1.73 6.05 -11.84
N PRO A 550 0.64 5.52 -12.45
CA PRO A 550 0.65 4.23 -13.13
C PRO A 550 1.66 4.15 -14.29
N ASN A 551 1.79 2.98 -14.92
CA ASN A 551 2.62 2.86 -16.13
C ASN A 551 2.05 3.69 -17.28
N ALA A 552 2.89 4.56 -17.82
CA ALA A 552 2.54 5.48 -18.90
C ALA A 552 3.67 5.57 -19.93
N SER A 553 3.30 5.82 -21.19
CA SER A 553 4.22 5.94 -22.31
C SER A 553 3.63 6.76 -23.46
N LEU A 554 4.48 7.56 -24.11
CA LEU A 554 4.18 8.28 -25.35
C LEU A 554 5.25 7.95 -26.39
N VAL A 555 4.88 7.24 -27.45
CA VAL A 555 5.78 6.84 -28.53
C VAL A 555 5.51 7.70 -29.76
N ILE A 556 6.56 8.32 -30.31
CA ILE A 556 6.50 9.27 -31.43
C ILE A 556 7.39 8.75 -32.57
N PRO A 557 6.83 8.39 -33.73
CA PRO A 557 7.62 8.06 -34.91
C PRO A 557 8.25 9.32 -35.53
N GLY A 558 9.46 9.17 -36.06
CA GLY A 558 10.27 10.21 -36.71
C GLY A 558 10.65 9.87 -38.15
N GLU A 559 11.64 10.58 -38.69
CA GLU A 559 12.11 10.41 -40.07
C GLU A 559 12.87 9.10 -40.26
N GLY A 560 12.73 8.47 -41.44
CA GLY A 560 13.55 7.30 -41.79
C GLY A 560 13.47 6.14 -40.79
N GLY A 561 12.30 5.90 -40.19
CA GLY A 561 12.07 4.82 -39.23
C GLY A 561 12.50 5.12 -37.80
N GLU A 562 12.87 6.36 -37.48
CA GLU A 562 13.23 6.77 -36.13
C GLU A 562 12.04 6.70 -35.16
N VAL A 563 12.31 6.45 -33.88
CA VAL A 563 11.29 6.40 -32.83
C VAL A 563 11.83 7.09 -31.59
N THR A 564 11.10 8.07 -31.07
CA THR A 564 11.33 8.66 -29.75
C THR A 564 10.23 8.24 -28.80
N SER A 565 10.60 7.77 -27.62
CA SER A 565 9.68 7.33 -26.57
C SER A 565 9.90 8.13 -25.29
N PHE A 566 8.82 8.69 -24.75
CA PHE A 566 8.79 9.22 -23.38
C PHE A 566 8.16 8.17 -22.49
N SER A 567 8.89 7.70 -21.48
CA SER A 567 8.45 6.55 -20.68
C SER A 567 8.65 6.77 -19.18
N SER A 568 7.68 6.32 -18.39
CA SER A 568 7.82 6.20 -16.95
C SER A 568 8.57 4.89 -16.61
N SER A 569 9.91 4.94 -16.59
CA SER A 569 10.76 3.75 -16.45
C SER A 569 11.98 3.99 -15.55
N GLN A 570 12.33 3.00 -14.73
CA GLN A 570 13.61 2.98 -14.00
C GLN A 570 14.78 2.54 -14.89
N CYS A 571 14.49 1.96 -16.06
CA CYS A 571 15.48 1.44 -16.99
C CYS A 571 15.11 1.78 -18.45
N PRO A 572 15.41 3.02 -18.89
CA PRO A 572 15.20 3.43 -20.28
C PRO A 572 15.88 2.50 -21.30
N ASP A 573 17.03 1.89 -20.95
CA ASP A 573 17.74 0.94 -21.81
C ASP A 573 16.95 -0.36 -22.09
N LYS A 574 16.18 -0.87 -21.12
CA LYS A 574 15.30 -2.03 -21.36
C LYS A 574 14.17 -1.69 -22.34
N HIS A 575 13.58 -0.49 -22.20
CA HIS A 575 12.58 0.00 -23.15
C HIS A 575 13.18 0.17 -24.54
N HIS A 576 14.40 0.68 -24.60
CA HIS A 576 15.16 0.86 -25.83
C HIS A 576 15.37 -0.46 -26.57
N ARG A 577 15.80 -1.51 -25.85
CA ARG A 577 15.96 -2.87 -26.39
C ARG A 577 14.62 -3.47 -26.85
N TYR A 578 13.57 -3.32 -26.05
CA TYR A 578 12.25 -3.85 -26.40
C TYR A 578 11.72 -3.19 -27.67
N LEU A 579 11.75 -1.87 -27.75
CA LEU A 579 11.29 -1.14 -28.94
C LEU A 579 12.09 -1.52 -30.18
N ALA A 580 13.42 -1.61 -30.06
CA ALA A 580 14.27 -2.06 -31.16
C ALA A 580 13.89 -3.47 -31.63
N HIS A 581 13.73 -4.41 -30.69
CA HIS A 581 13.38 -5.81 -30.97
C HIS A 581 12.00 -5.97 -31.60
N VAL A 582 10.95 -5.41 -30.97
CA VAL A 582 9.57 -5.60 -31.43
C VAL A 582 9.29 -4.88 -32.75
N LEU A 583 10.00 -3.79 -33.04
CA LEU A 583 9.85 -3.06 -34.31
C LEU A 583 10.82 -3.55 -35.40
N GLY A 584 11.76 -4.45 -35.08
CA GLY A 584 12.80 -4.88 -36.02
C GLY A 584 13.74 -3.74 -36.43
N LEU A 585 13.95 -2.77 -35.54
CA LEU A 585 14.80 -1.60 -35.78
C LEU A 585 16.15 -1.75 -35.08
N PRO A 586 17.24 -1.22 -35.66
CA PRO A 586 18.50 -1.15 -34.92
C PRO A 586 18.38 -0.13 -33.79
N MET A 587 19.04 -0.39 -32.66
CA MET A 587 18.94 0.47 -31.46
C MET A 587 19.26 1.95 -31.73
N HIS A 588 20.18 2.28 -32.63
CA HIS A 588 20.50 3.69 -32.93
C HIS A 588 19.35 4.48 -33.60
N LYS A 589 18.26 3.82 -34.02
CA LYS A 589 17.04 4.46 -34.53
C LYS A 589 16.00 4.73 -33.44
N VAL A 590 16.26 4.30 -32.20
CA VAL A 590 15.32 4.41 -31.08
C VAL A 590 15.96 5.24 -29.98
N THR A 591 15.20 6.21 -29.45
CA THR A 591 15.60 7.03 -28.30
C THR A 591 14.53 6.97 -27.23
N VAL A 592 14.92 6.62 -26.00
CA VAL A 592 14.02 6.62 -24.85
C VAL A 592 14.43 7.72 -23.88
N ARG A 593 13.45 8.51 -23.43
CA ARG A 593 13.63 9.67 -22.54
C ARG A 593 12.75 9.51 -21.31
N THR A 594 13.34 9.79 -20.14
CA THR A 594 12.63 9.78 -18.86
C THR A 594 13.11 10.95 -18.00
N LYS A 595 12.19 11.89 -17.71
CA LYS A 595 12.49 13.06 -16.87
C LYS A 595 12.39 12.76 -15.38
N ARG A 596 11.32 12.08 -14.97
CA ARG A 596 11.01 11.69 -13.59
C ARG A 596 9.88 10.65 -13.55
N LEU A 597 9.72 9.96 -12.41
CA LEU A 597 8.60 9.07 -12.13
C LEU A 597 7.83 9.51 -10.88
N GLY A 598 6.51 9.30 -10.87
CA GLY A 598 5.66 9.37 -9.68
C GLY A 598 5.73 8.09 -8.85
N GLY A 599 6.95 7.68 -8.50
CA GLY A 599 7.27 6.40 -7.86
C GLY A 599 7.54 5.26 -8.84
N GLY A 600 8.36 4.29 -8.41
CA GLY A 600 8.70 3.09 -9.19
C GLY A 600 8.90 1.85 -8.33
N PHE A 601 9.72 1.94 -7.29
CA PHE A 601 9.90 0.91 -6.25
C PHE A 601 10.28 -0.49 -6.76
N GLY A 602 10.80 -0.62 -7.98
CA GLY A 602 11.13 -1.88 -8.65
C GLY A 602 10.14 -2.28 -9.74
N GLY A 603 8.84 -1.96 -9.61
CA GLY A 603 7.81 -2.37 -10.58
C GLY A 603 8.01 -1.77 -11.97
N LYS A 604 8.68 -0.63 -12.04
CA LYS A 604 9.05 0.04 -13.30
C LYS A 604 10.48 -0.26 -13.76
N GLU A 605 11.12 -1.28 -13.18
CA GLU A 605 12.43 -1.77 -13.63
C GLU A 605 12.33 -2.59 -14.92
N THR A 606 11.30 -3.44 -15.04
CA THR A 606 11.09 -4.31 -16.21
C THR A 606 9.66 -4.22 -16.73
N ARG A 607 8.67 -4.21 -15.84
CA ARG A 607 7.25 -4.40 -16.20
C ARG A 607 6.62 -3.18 -16.88
N SER A 608 7.32 -2.06 -16.90
CA SER A 608 6.97 -0.89 -17.71
C SER A 608 7.31 -1.06 -19.20
N ALA A 609 8.22 -1.97 -19.55
CA ALA A 609 8.78 -2.07 -20.91
C ALA A 609 7.81 -2.68 -21.93
N PHE A 610 7.02 -3.69 -21.54
CA PHE A 610 6.03 -4.29 -22.45
C PHE A 610 4.90 -3.30 -22.77
N VAL A 611 4.51 -2.44 -21.82
CA VAL A 611 3.51 -1.38 -22.03
C VAL A 611 4.01 -0.38 -23.08
N ASN A 612 5.29 -0.01 -23.02
CA ASN A 612 5.94 0.85 -24.00
C ASN A 612 6.00 0.18 -25.39
N ALA A 613 6.41 -1.09 -25.43
CA ALA A 613 6.49 -1.88 -26.65
C ALA A 613 5.12 -2.07 -27.33
N ALA A 614 4.07 -2.33 -26.55
CA ALA A 614 2.71 -2.48 -27.05
C ALA A 614 2.21 -1.20 -27.74
N ALA A 615 2.53 -0.02 -27.20
CA ALA A 615 2.20 1.26 -27.85
C ALA A 615 3.08 1.56 -29.07
N ALA A 616 4.30 1.03 -29.11
CA ALA A 616 5.25 1.29 -30.19
C ALA A 616 4.85 0.63 -31.52
N VAL A 617 4.28 -0.58 -31.48
CA VAL A 617 3.81 -1.32 -32.67
C VAL A 617 2.82 -0.48 -33.51
N PRO A 618 1.67 -0.02 -32.98
CA PRO A 618 0.76 0.82 -33.75
C PRO A 618 1.34 2.19 -34.09
N ALA A 619 2.21 2.77 -33.24
CA ALA A 619 2.85 4.05 -33.54
C ALA A 619 3.71 3.95 -34.81
N HIS A 620 4.47 2.86 -34.92
CA HIS A 620 5.32 2.57 -36.08
C HIS A 620 4.50 2.30 -37.34
N LEU A 621 3.51 1.41 -37.26
CA LEU A 621 2.70 0.99 -38.40
C LEU A 621 1.82 2.13 -38.95
N LEU A 622 1.21 2.92 -38.06
CA LEU A 622 0.34 4.03 -38.44
C LEU A 622 1.11 5.32 -38.73
N ARG A 623 2.40 5.39 -38.38
CA ARG A 623 3.24 6.60 -38.43
C ARG A 623 2.57 7.78 -37.73
N ARG A 624 1.98 7.50 -36.56
CA ARG A 624 1.31 8.50 -35.70
C ARG A 624 1.79 8.32 -34.26
N PRO A 625 1.87 9.40 -33.47
CA PRO A 625 2.14 9.28 -32.05
C PRO A 625 1.07 8.43 -31.35
N VAL A 626 1.48 7.56 -30.43
CA VAL A 626 0.56 6.75 -29.61
C VAL A 626 0.90 6.93 -28.14
N ARG A 627 -0.13 7.19 -27.34
CA ARG A 627 -0.07 7.31 -25.89
C ARG A 627 -0.80 6.14 -25.23
N ILE A 628 -0.20 5.58 -24.17
CA ILE A 628 -0.84 4.61 -23.29
C ILE A 628 -0.62 5.02 -21.83
N CYS A 629 -1.67 4.96 -21.02
CA CYS A 629 -1.63 5.14 -19.58
C CYS A 629 -2.59 4.12 -18.96
N LEU A 630 -2.08 3.25 -18.10
CA LEU A 630 -2.91 2.21 -17.47
C LEU A 630 -3.79 2.84 -16.39
N ASP A 631 -5.05 2.40 -16.30
CA ASP A 631 -5.84 2.64 -15.10
C ASP A 631 -5.24 1.83 -13.93
N ARG A 632 -5.49 2.25 -12.69
CA ARG A 632 -4.94 1.58 -11.50
C ARG A 632 -5.28 0.09 -11.43
N ASP A 633 -6.49 -0.29 -11.82
CA ASP A 633 -6.96 -1.68 -11.78
C ASP A 633 -6.32 -2.55 -12.86
N GLU A 634 -5.97 -1.96 -14.01
CA GLU A 634 -5.19 -2.63 -15.06
C GLU A 634 -3.73 -2.80 -14.63
N ASP A 635 -3.13 -1.74 -14.09
CA ASP A 635 -1.74 -1.71 -13.63
C ASP A 635 -1.50 -2.82 -12.60
N MET A 636 -2.23 -2.78 -11.47
CA MET A 636 -2.10 -3.77 -10.39
C MET A 636 -2.37 -5.22 -10.85
N HIS A 637 -3.16 -5.40 -11.91
CA HIS A 637 -3.50 -6.73 -12.39
C HIS A 637 -2.44 -7.31 -13.34
N ILE A 638 -1.79 -6.47 -14.14
CA ILE A 638 -0.95 -6.91 -15.27
C ILE A 638 0.54 -6.79 -14.97
N THR A 639 0.96 -5.80 -14.15
CA THR A 639 2.39 -5.47 -14.01
C THR A 639 3.12 -6.27 -12.95
N GLY A 640 2.47 -7.22 -12.29
CA GLY A 640 3.10 -8.07 -11.27
C GLY A 640 3.44 -7.32 -9.98
N GLN A 641 3.93 -8.07 -8.98
CA GLN A 641 4.07 -7.62 -7.59
C GLN A 641 5.41 -8.07 -7.00
N ARG A 642 5.64 -7.74 -5.72
CA ARG A 642 6.60 -8.48 -4.87
C ARG A 642 6.17 -9.94 -4.77
N HIS A 643 7.12 -10.84 -4.93
CA HIS A 643 6.95 -12.28 -4.71
C HIS A 643 6.47 -12.59 -3.29
N ALA A 644 5.38 -13.36 -3.20
CA ALA A 644 5.04 -14.13 -2.01
C ALA A 644 6.09 -15.23 -1.78
N PHE A 645 6.36 -15.56 -0.52
CA PHE A 645 7.38 -16.54 -0.14
C PHE A 645 6.82 -17.60 0.81
N ALA A 646 7.34 -18.82 0.70
CA ALA A 646 7.20 -19.87 1.68
C ALA A 646 8.58 -20.48 1.99
N ALA A 647 8.78 -20.97 3.20
CA ALA A 647 10.00 -21.68 3.57
C ALA A 647 9.69 -22.89 4.46
N LYS A 648 10.41 -23.99 4.23
CA LYS A 648 10.48 -25.15 5.13
C LYS A 648 11.88 -25.16 5.74
N TYR A 649 11.98 -25.30 7.05
CA TYR A 649 13.28 -25.21 7.72
C TYR A 649 13.46 -26.27 8.81
N ARG A 650 14.72 -26.57 9.09
CA ARG A 650 15.22 -27.28 10.27
C ARG A 650 16.38 -26.45 10.84
N ILE A 651 16.30 -26.05 12.10
CA ILE A 651 17.36 -25.29 12.77
C ILE A 651 17.94 -26.11 13.92
N GLY A 652 19.26 -26.28 13.92
CA GLY A 652 20.03 -26.97 14.96
C GLY A 652 20.70 -25.96 15.89
N LEU A 653 20.53 -26.16 17.20
CA LEU A 653 20.97 -25.25 18.25
C LEU A 653 21.71 -25.99 19.35
N SER A 654 22.60 -25.29 20.06
CA SER A 654 23.05 -25.74 21.39
C SER A 654 21.94 -25.55 22.42
N SER A 655 22.06 -26.17 23.58
CA SER A 655 21.19 -25.98 24.76
C SER A 655 21.16 -24.52 25.24
N ALA A 656 22.19 -23.73 24.92
CA ALA A 656 22.22 -22.29 25.14
C ALA A 656 21.61 -21.47 24.00
N GLY A 657 20.98 -22.08 22.99
CA GLY A 657 20.36 -21.36 21.86
C GLY A 657 21.37 -20.74 20.87
N GLU A 658 22.62 -21.20 20.85
CA GLU A 658 23.57 -20.82 19.80
C GLU A 658 23.25 -21.61 18.52
N ILE A 659 23.15 -20.93 17.38
CA ILE A 659 22.87 -21.58 16.10
C ILE A 659 24.09 -22.42 15.69
N ARG A 660 23.84 -23.68 15.39
CA ARG A 660 24.84 -24.63 14.87
C ARG A 660 24.61 -24.93 13.40
N ALA A 661 23.35 -25.10 13.00
CA ALA A 661 22.98 -25.45 11.63
C ALA A 661 21.64 -24.84 11.20
N LEU A 662 21.50 -24.52 9.91
CA LEU A 662 20.22 -24.20 9.28
C LEU A 662 20.08 -24.95 7.95
N ASP A 663 19.06 -25.80 7.84
CA ASP A 663 18.65 -26.44 6.61
C ASP A 663 17.31 -25.83 6.18
N VAL A 664 17.25 -25.20 5.00
CA VAL A 664 16.07 -24.45 4.55
C VAL A 664 15.83 -24.56 3.04
N ASP A 665 14.58 -24.86 2.67
CA ASP A 665 14.08 -24.69 1.32
C ASP A 665 13.20 -23.43 1.27
N ILE A 666 13.52 -22.51 0.36
CA ILE A 666 12.83 -21.24 0.15
C ILE A 666 12.15 -21.27 -1.22
N TYR A 667 10.86 -20.93 -1.25
CA TYR A 667 10.02 -20.94 -2.44
C TYR A 667 9.48 -19.54 -2.66
N ASN A 668 9.65 -19.00 -3.87
CA ASN A 668 8.97 -17.78 -4.27
C ASN A 668 7.90 -18.08 -5.33
N ASN A 669 6.81 -17.31 -5.34
CA ASN A 669 5.87 -17.33 -6.44
C ASN A 669 6.39 -16.43 -7.55
N ALA A 670 6.86 -16.98 -8.67
CA ALA A 670 7.42 -16.20 -9.78
C ALA A 670 6.35 -15.62 -10.71
N GLY A 671 5.12 -16.15 -10.67
CA GLY A 671 4.15 -16.00 -11.75
C GLY A 671 4.49 -16.94 -12.91
N TYR A 672 4.11 -16.57 -14.13
CA TYR A 672 4.19 -17.48 -15.28
C TYR A 672 5.55 -17.51 -16.00
N SER A 673 6.38 -16.46 -15.86
CA SER A 673 7.71 -16.33 -16.49
C SER A 673 8.79 -15.95 -15.48
N LEU A 674 10.04 -15.88 -15.94
CA LEU A 674 11.22 -15.68 -15.10
C LEU A 674 11.35 -14.26 -14.54
N ASP A 675 11.30 -13.23 -15.39
CA ASP A 675 11.67 -11.83 -15.07
C ASP A 675 12.92 -11.76 -14.17
N LEU A 676 12.81 -11.14 -12.98
CA LEU A 676 13.91 -11.00 -12.02
C LEU A 676 13.83 -12.03 -10.87
N SER A 677 12.97 -13.04 -10.98
CA SER A 677 12.66 -13.99 -9.90
C SER A 677 13.89 -14.74 -9.37
N PHE A 678 14.85 -15.10 -10.23
CA PHE A 678 16.08 -15.78 -9.80
C PHE A 678 17.00 -14.85 -9.00
N SER A 679 17.20 -13.61 -9.45
CA SER A 679 18.04 -12.63 -8.74
C SER A 679 17.41 -12.21 -7.40
N ILE A 680 16.09 -12.23 -7.31
CA ILE A 680 15.34 -12.03 -6.07
C ILE A 680 15.59 -13.20 -5.10
N MET A 681 15.58 -14.44 -5.61
CA MET A 681 15.94 -15.61 -4.81
C MET A 681 17.40 -15.58 -4.35
N ASP A 682 18.35 -15.17 -5.21
CA ASP A 682 19.77 -15.01 -4.85
C ASP A 682 19.95 -14.05 -3.66
N ARG A 683 19.21 -12.94 -3.67
CA ARG A 683 19.23 -11.99 -2.57
C ARG A 683 18.58 -12.57 -1.32
N ALA A 684 17.46 -13.28 -1.43
CA ALA A 684 16.84 -13.96 -0.30
C ALA A 684 17.80 -14.99 0.34
N LEU A 685 18.46 -15.82 -0.47
CA LEU A 685 19.45 -16.79 -0.03
C LEU A 685 20.61 -16.11 0.71
N THR A 686 21.16 -15.02 0.16
CA THR A 686 22.28 -14.30 0.81
C THR A 686 21.89 -13.42 2.01
N HIS A 687 20.59 -13.29 2.32
CA HIS A 687 20.09 -12.52 3.46
C HIS A 687 19.26 -13.37 4.44
N ILE A 688 19.19 -14.69 4.25
CA ILE A 688 18.56 -15.62 5.20
C ILE A 688 19.28 -15.64 6.55
N ASP A 689 20.52 -15.15 6.62
CA ASP A 689 21.25 -14.98 7.86
C ASP A 689 20.74 -13.79 8.70
N SER A 690 20.04 -12.83 8.10
CA SER A 690 19.76 -11.52 8.71
C SER A 690 21.06 -10.91 9.27
N VAL A 691 21.25 -10.91 10.60
CA VAL A 691 22.46 -10.46 11.28
C VAL A 691 23.16 -11.57 12.07
N TYR A 692 22.76 -12.83 11.90
CA TYR A 692 23.16 -13.96 12.74
C TYR A 692 24.24 -14.81 12.09
N ARG A 693 25.22 -15.21 12.90
CA ARG A 693 26.24 -16.17 12.50
C ARG A 693 25.66 -17.57 12.46
N ILE A 694 25.65 -18.17 11.26
CA ILE A 694 25.20 -19.54 11.02
C ILE A 694 26.42 -20.37 10.56
N PRO A 695 27.01 -21.21 11.43
CA PRO A 695 28.24 -21.94 11.12
C PRO A 695 28.09 -22.94 9.96
N ALA A 696 26.99 -23.69 9.93
CA ALA A 696 26.67 -24.63 8.87
C ALA A 696 25.28 -24.34 8.28
N ILE A 697 25.16 -24.27 6.96
CA ILE A 697 23.89 -23.98 6.29
C ILE A 697 23.76 -24.76 4.98
N ARG A 698 22.54 -25.21 4.70
CA ARG A 698 22.06 -25.63 3.38
C ARG A 698 20.82 -24.81 3.06
N ALA A 699 20.95 -23.80 2.19
CA ALA A 699 19.83 -22.98 1.75
C ALA A 699 19.56 -23.22 0.26
N GLN A 700 18.36 -23.69 -0.07
CA GLN A 700 17.94 -23.99 -1.44
C GLN A 700 16.76 -23.11 -1.85
N GLY A 701 16.88 -22.46 -3.00
CA GLY A 701 15.84 -21.62 -3.58
C GLY A 701 15.11 -22.30 -4.74
N TRP A 702 13.80 -22.14 -4.78
CA TRP A 702 12.90 -22.66 -5.81
C TRP A 702 11.98 -21.55 -6.35
N LEU A 703 11.91 -21.43 -7.68
CA LEU A 703 11.07 -20.44 -8.35
C LEU A 703 9.77 -21.10 -8.81
N CYS A 704 8.68 -20.95 -8.07
CA CYS A 704 7.40 -21.58 -8.39
C CYS A 704 6.77 -20.93 -9.61
N LYS A 705 6.52 -21.73 -10.67
CA LYS A 705 5.80 -21.29 -11.87
C LYS A 705 4.31 -21.44 -11.63
N THR A 706 3.59 -20.32 -11.64
CA THR A 706 2.14 -20.25 -11.41
C THR A 706 1.43 -19.52 -12.55
N ASN A 707 0.12 -19.64 -12.63
CA ASN A 707 -0.74 -18.97 -13.59
C ASN A 707 -1.20 -17.58 -13.11
N GLN A 708 -0.26 -16.84 -12.51
CA GLN A 708 -0.40 -15.43 -12.12
C GLN A 708 0.51 -14.55 -12.97
N SER A 709 0.22 -13.25 -13.01
CA SER A 709 1.08 -12.26 -13.68
C SER A 709 2.50 -12.32 -13.14
N THR A 710 3.48 -12.32 -14.03
CA THR A 710 4.92 -12.38 -13.69
C THR A 710 5.28 -11.34 -12.64
N HIS A 711 5.77 -11.82 -11.49
CA HIS A 711 6.21 -10.98 -10.38
C HIS A 711 7.61 -10.41 -10.65
N THR A 712 7.97 -9.33 -9.97
CA THR A 712 9.15 -8.54 -10.32
C THR A 712 9.86 -7.93 -9.11
N ALA A 713 10.86 -7.10 -9.37
CA ALA A 713 11.55 -6.31 -8.37
C ALA A 713 10.56 -5.50 -7.52
N PHE A 714 10.75 -5.55 -6.20
CA PHE A 714 10.20 -4.57 -5.27
C PHE A 714 11.33 -4.17 -4.33
N ARG A 715 11.40 -2.90 -3.90
CA ARG A 715 12.29 -2.38 -2.83
C ARG A 715 12.65 -3.45 -1.78
N GLY A 716 13.92 -3.86 -1.73
CA GLY A 716 14.45 -4.91 -0.85
C GLY A 716 14.77 -6.23 -1.58
N PHE A 717 14.06 -6.50 -2.68
CA PHE A 717 14.42 -7.46 -3.71
C PHE A 717 14.68 -8.89 -3.20
N GLY A 718 13.81 -9.43 -2.35
CA GLY A 718 13.97 -10.78 -1.75
C GLY A 718 14.67 -10.79 -0.39
N GLY A 719 15.49 -9.76 -0.10
CA GLY A 719 16.17 -9.61 1.18
C GLY A 719 15.21 -9.57 2.39
N PRO A 720 14.17 -8.72 2.39
CA PRO A 720 13.17 -8.69 3.46
C PRO A 720 12.50 -10.04 3.70
N GLN A 721 12.21 -10.81 2.64
CA GLN A 721 11.61 -12.13 2.77
C GLN A 721 12.56 -13.13 3.45
N GLY A 722 13.83 -13.17 3.03
CA GLY A 722 14.86 -14.00 3.68
C GLY A 722 15.02 -13.65 5.17
N MET A 723 15.14 -12.36 5.49
CA MET A 723 15.31 -11.91 6.87
C MET A 723 14.06 -12.17 7.74
N LEU A 724 12.85 -12.02 7.20
CA LEU A 724 11.61 -12.32 7.94
C LEU A 724 11.48 -13.81 8.26
N ILE A 725 11.89 -14.70 7.34
CA ILE A 725 11.96 -16.14 7.63
C ILE A 725 12.84 -16.38 8.84
N MET A 726 14.06 -15.85 8.83
CA MET A 726 15.02 -16.04 9.93
C MET A 726 14.51 -15.50 11.26
N GLU A 727 13.89 -14.32 11.28
CA GLU A 727 13.36 -13.77 12.53
C GLU A 727 12.14 -14.51 13.08
N GLN A 728 11.29 -15.09 12.22
CA GLN A 728 10.24 -15.98 12.69
C GLN A 728 10.82 -17.27 13.29
N ILE A 729 11.92 -17.78 12.72
CA ILE A 729 12.65 -18.91 13.31
C ILE A 729 13.22 -18.51 14.68
N MET A 730 13.92 -17.37 14.77
CA MET A 730 14.49 -16.88 16.04
C MET A 730 13.44 -16.67 17.12
N GLU A 731 12.28 -16.10 16.76
CA GLU A 731 11.16 -15.90 17.67
C GLU A 731 10.60 -17.22 18.20
N ARG A 732 10.44 -18.24 17.33
CA ARG A 732 10.04 -19.57 17.77
C ARG A 732 11.07 -20.21 18.69
N VAL A 733 12.36 -20.16 18.32
CA VAL A 733 13.46 -20.69 19.14
C VAL A 733 13.44 -20.07 20.53
N ALA A 734 13.28 -18.74 20.62
CA ALA A 734 13.18 -18.03 21.89
C ALA A 734 12.02 -18.56 22.77
N LYS A 735 10.85 -18.84 22.18
CA LYS A 735 9.69 -19.37 22.91
C LYS A 735 9.83 -20.83 23.32
N GLU A 736 10.29 -21.70 22.42
CA GLU A 736 10.40 -23.14 22.67
C GLU A 736 11.53 -23.46 23.67
N MET A 737 12.58 -22.65 23.69
CA MET A 737 13.73 -22.81 24.60
C MET A 737 13.67 -21.95 25.86
N ASP A 738 12.61 -21.15 26.03
CA ASP A 738 12.46 -20.19 27.13
C ASP A 738 13.67 -19.23 27.29
N ILE A 739 14.14 -18.69 26.17
CA ILE A 739 15.24 -17.71 26.13
C ILE A 739 14.65 -16.35 25.73
N PRO A 740 14.95 -15.25 26.46
CA PRO A 740 14.54 -13.92 26.01
C PRO A 740 15.05 -13.63 24.60
N LEU A 741 14.15 -13.22 23.69
CA LEU A 741 14.45 -13.10 22.26
C LEU A 741 15.63 -12.15 21.99
N ASN A 742 15.69 -11.00 22.66
CA ASN A 742 16.80 -10.07 22.48
C ASN A 742 18.15 -10.67 22.92
N THR A 743 18.18 -11.44 24.01
CA THR A 743 19.37 -12.20 24.43
C THR A 743 19.77 -13.23 23.38
N LEU A 744 18.82 -13.96 22.80
CA LEU A 744 19.08 -14.94 21.74
C LEU A 744 19.65 -14.28 20.48
N ARG A 745 19.12 -13.11 20.10
CA ARG A 745 19.60 -12.32 18.96
C ARG A 745 21.04 -11.84 19.18
N GLU A 746 21.32 -11.24 20.33
CA GLU A 746 22.65 -10.73 20.69
C GLU A 746 23.72 -11.82 20.73
N ARG A 747 23.34 -13.00 21.25
CA ARG A 747 24.20 -14.20 21.32
C ARG A 747 24.65 -14.67 19.94
N ASN A 748 23.77 -14.61 18.95
CA ASN A 748 24.03 -15.09 17.59
C ASN A 748 24.48 -13.98 16.64
N MET A 749 24.45 -12.70 17.04
CA MET A 749 24.76 -11.58 16.16
C MET A 749 26.24 -11.57 15.72
N TYR A 750 26.46 -11.32 14.43
CA TYR A 750 27.80 -11.15 13.85
C TYR A 750 28.64 -10.08 14.55
N ASN A 751 29.96 -10.28 14.51
CA ASN A 751 30.98 -9.33 14.93
C ASN A 751 31.78 -8.81 13.74
N GLU A 752 32.59 -7.78 13.97
CA GLU A 752 33.59 -7.33 13.00
C GLU A 752 34.50 -8.48 12.58
N GLY A 753 34.73 -8.63 11.28
CA GLY A 753 35.63 -9.63 10.72
C GLY A 753 35.05 -11.04 10.60
N ASP A 754 33.82 -11.28 11.10
CA ASP A 754 33.11 -12.54 10.85
C ASP A 754 32.85 -12.74 9.35
N VAL A 755 32.64 -14.00 8.96
CA VAL A 755 32.39 -14.40 7.58
C VAL A 755 30.94 -14.82 7.44
N THR A 756 30.25 -14.26 6.45
CA THR A 756 28.89 -14.64 6.08
C THR A 756 28.86 -16.07 5.53
N HIS A 757 27.69 -16.68 5.55
CA HIS A 757 27.51 -18.04 5.05
C HIS A 757 27.77 -18.21 3.53
N PHE A 758 27.90 -17.12 2.78
CA PHE A 758 28.32 -17.11 1.37
C PHE A 758 29.79 -16.67 1.18
N GLY A 759 30.60 -16.69 2.24
CA GLY A 759 32.05 -16.49 2.18
C GLY A 759 32.53 -15.05 2.27
N GLN A 760 31.63 -14.05 2.31
CA GLN A 760 32.04 -12.65 2.41
C GLN A 760 32.38 -12.26 3.84
N ARG A 761 33.61 -11.77 4.05
CA ARG A 761 34.04 -11.16 5.31
C ARG A 761 33.36 -9.81 5.55
N LEU A 762 32.88 -9.59 6.76
CA LEU A 762 32.25 -8.34 7.19
C LEU A 762 33.32 -7.35 7.66
N GLU A 763 33.50 -6.27 6.89
CA GLU A 763 34.39 -5.15 7.21
C GLU A 763 33.57 -3.92 7.58
N GLY A 764 33.85 -3.31 8.73
CA GLY A 764 33.07 -2.18 9.24
C GLY A 764 31.64 -2.58 9.62
N CYS A 765 31.49 -3.74 10.27
CA CYS A 765 30.23 -4.28 10.76
C CYS A 765 29.65 -3.40 11.88
N GLN A 766 28.58 -2.67 11.59
CA GLN A 766 27.92 -1.76 12.54
C GLN A 766 26.67 -2.38 13.20
N ALA A 767 26.41 -3.69 13.01
CA ALA A 767 25.18 -4.33 13.49
C ALA A 767 24.96 -4.14 15.01
N ARG A 768 25.96 -4.45 15.83
CA ARG A 768 25.91 -4.27 17.30
C ARG A 768 25.75 -2.81 17.70
N ARG A 769 26.45 -1.92 17.00
CA ARG A 769 26.39 -0.49 17.32
C ARG A 769 25.01 0.11 17.01
N CYS A 770 24.41 -0.22 15.86
CA CYS A 770 23.04 0.19 15.54
C CYS A 770 22.03 -0.37 16.57
N TRP A 771 22.21 -1.63 16.98
CA TRP A 771 21.39 -2.29 18.01
C TRP A 771 21.46 -1.57 19.36
N GLU A 772 22.67 -1.32 19.85
CA GLU A 772 22.91 -0.64 21.13
C GLU A 772 22.39 0.81 21.08
N GLU A 773 22.68 1.56 20.01
CA GLU A 773 22.25 2.95 19.89
C GLU A 773 20.72 3.08 19.83
N VAL A 774 20.01 2.20 19.11
CA VAL A 774 18.53 2.25 19.08
C VAL A 774 17.94 1.80 20.42
N HIS A 775 18.54 0.81 21.08
CA HIS A 775 18.11 0.36 22.39
C HIS A 775 18.20 1.50 23.42
N THR A 776 19.31 2.25 23.43
CA THR A 776 19.46 3.45 24.27
C THR A 776 18.51 4.57 23.86
N LEU A 777 18.43 4.93 22.57
CA LEU A 777 17.58 6.02 22.06
C LEU A 777 16.10 5.80 22.39
N SER A 778 15.65 4.55 22.29
CA SER A 778 14.27 4.16 22.49
C SER A 778 13.81 4.25 23.95
N GLY A 779 14.75 4.24 24.92
CA GLY A 779 14.43 4.14 26.34
C GLY A 779 13.81 2.78 26.72
N TRP A 780 14.32 1.69 26.14
CA TRP A 780 13.74 0.34 26.19
C TRP A 780 13.20 -0.06 27.57
N ALA A 781 14.03 -0.03 28.63
CA ALA A 781 13.67 -0.55 29.94
C ALA A 781 12.44 0.15 30.56
N ALA A 782 12.31 1.47 30.37
CA ALA A 782 11.15 2.20 30.86
C ALA A 782 9.88 1.79 30.11
N ARG A 783 9.97 1.68 28.77
CA ARG A 783 8.83 1.29 27.92
C ARG A 783 8.41 -0.15 28.15
N GLU A 784 9.35 -1.06 28.38
CA GLU A 784 9.04 -2.45 28.70
C GLU A 784 8.23 -2.54 30.01
N ALA A 785 8.62 -1.78 31.04
CA ALA A 785 7.86 -1.68 32.29
C ALA A 785 6.46 -1.06 32.07
N ASP A 786 6.36 0.02 31.27
CA ASP A 786 5.08 0.66 30.94
C ASP A 786 4.14 -0.28 30.18
N VAL A 787 4.67 -1.06 29.23
CA VAL A 787 3.92 -2.08 28.48
C VAL A 787 3.41 -3.17 29.40
N ALA A 788 4.25 -3.69 30.31
CA ALA A 788 3.83 -4.70 31.27
C ALA A 788 2.73 -4.18 32.21
N ALA A 789 2.87 -2.95 32.73
CA ALA A 789 1.87 -2.31 33.58
C ALA A 789 0.55 -2.08 32.82
N PHE A 790 0.62 -1.61 31.58
CA PHE A 790 -0.56 -1.42 30.72
C PHE A 790 -1.27 -2.75 30.48
N ASN A 791 -0.52 -3.80 30.14
CA ASN A 791 -1.08 -5.13 29.87
C ASN A 791 -1.75 -5.72 31.12
N ALA A 792 -1.18 -5.55 32.32
CA ALA A 792 -1.79 -6.00 33.56
C ALA A 792 -3.10 -5.27 33.89
N ALA A 793 -3.21 -3.98 33.55
CA ALA A 793 -4.39 -3.17 33.83
C ALA A 793 -5.53 -3.36 32.81
N ASN A 794 -5.24 -3.87 31.60
CA ASN A 794 -6.18 -3.92 30.49
C ASN A 794 -6.37 -5.36 29.96
N ARG A 795 -7.61 -5.86 29.99
CA ARG A 795 -7.94 -7.19 29.47
C ARG A 795 -8.05 -7.23 27.94
N PHE A 796 -8.62 -6.17 27.33
CA PHE A 796 -9.01 -6.15 25.91
C PHE A 796 -8.21 -5.14 25.07
N ARG A 797 -7.21 -4.52 25.68
CA ARG A 797 -6.20 -3.68 25.02
C ARG A 797 -4.84 -4.20 25.45
N LYS A 798 -3.97 -4.51 24.50
CA LYS A 798 -2.61 -4.97 24.80
C LYS A 798 -1.60 -4.17 24.02
N ARG A 799 -0.49 -3.86 24.68
CA ARG A 799 0.70 -3.30 24.05
C ARG A 799 1.75 -4.36 23.83
N GLY A 800 2.54 -4.15 22.79
CA GLY A 800 3.70 -4.96 22.49
C GLY A 800 4.86 -4.07 22.07
N LEU A 801 6.06 -4.50 22.40
CA LEU A 801 7.32 -3.81 22.15
C LEU A 801 8.26 -4.79 21.46
N SER A 802 8.95 -4.37 20.39
CA SER A 802 9.93 -5.19 19.69
C SER A 802 11.18 -4.39 19.35
N LEU A 803 12.29 -5.10 19.18
CA LEU A 803 13.56 -4.58 18.69
C LEU A 803 14.04 -5.50 17.55
N LEU A 804 14.37 -4.95 16.39
CA LEU A 804 14.69 -5.70 15.17
C LEU A 804 15.96 -5.15 14.50
N PRO A 805 16.99 -5.98 14.22
CA PRO A 805 18.19 -5.57 13.51
C PRO A 805 18.12 -5.87 12.00
N THR A 806 19.01 -5.29 11.20
CA THR A 806 19.17 -5.61 9.77
C THR A 806 20.62 -5.47 9.30
N LYS A 807 21.01 -6.33 8.33
CA LYS A 807 22.21 -6.23 7.50
C LYS A 807 21.79 -6.39 6.04
N PHE A 808 22.12 -5.43 5.19
CA PHE A 808 21.71 -5.44 3.78
C PHE A 808 22.90 -5.21 2.85
N GLY A 809 23.15 -6.15 1.93
CA GLY A 809 24.26 -6.11 0.98
C GLY A 809 24.01 -5.18 -0.21
N ILE A 810 24.96 -4.29 -0.49
CA ILE A 810 24.85 -3.29 -1.55
C ILE A 810 25.74 -3.66 -2.74
N SER A 811 25.05 -3.91 -3.85
CA SER A 811 25.49 -4.11 -5.24
C SER A 811 24.36 -4.85 -5.96
N PHE A 812 24.34 -4.83 -7.29
CA PHE A 812 23.63 -5.86 -8.06
C PHE A 812 24.30 -7.21 -7.83
N THR A 813 23.50 -8.26 -7.60
CA THR A 813 24.00 -9.66 -7.51
C THR A 813 24.57 -10.15 -8.85
N THR A 814 24.21 -9.50 -9.95
CA THR A 814 24.82 -9.69 -11.27
C THR A 814 25.96 -8.69 -11.49
N LYS A 815 27.20 -9.19 -11.59
CA LYS A 815 28.42 -8.38 -11.63
C LYS A 815 28.38 -7.23 -12.65
N PHE A 816 28.06 -7.52 -13.91
CA PHE A 816 28.15 -6.53 -14.99
C PHE A 816 27.18 -5.36 -14.84
N MET A 817 26.12 -5.48 -14.04
CA MET A 817 25.18 -4.37 -13.83
C MET A 817 25.74 -3.27 -12.91
N ASN A 818 26.86 -3.49 -12.23
CA ASN A 818 27.49 -2.51 -11.34
C ASN A 818 28.39 -1.53 -12.10
N GLN A 819 27.79 -0.81 -13.06
CA GLN A 819 28.46 0.20 -13.87
C GLN A 819 27.55 1.41 -14.12
N ALA A 820 28.15 2.57 -14.42
CA ALA A 820 27.43 3.79 -14.73
C ALA A 820 28.22 4.75 -15.61
N GLY A 821 27.51 5.55 -16.41
CA GLY A 821 28.04 6.67 -17.18
C GLY A 821 27.38 8.01 -16.83
N ALA A 822 28.13 9.09 -17.02
CA ALA A 822 27.66 10.48 -16.91
C ALA A 822 28.29 11.36 -17.99
N LEU A 823 27.57 12.39 -18.42
CA LEU A 823 27.99 13.39 -19.41
C LEU A 823 27.78 14.79 -18.81
N ILE A 824 28.85 15.58 -18.76
CA ILE A 824 28.84 16.92 -18.16
C ILE A 824 29.34 17.95 -19.18
N HIS A 825 28.62 19.07 -19.28
CA HIS A 825 28.98 20.22 -20.11
C HIS A 825 29.11 21.48 -19.23
N CYS A 826 30.22 22.21 -19.37
CA CYS A 826 30.38 23.55 -18.81
C CYS A 826 30.12 24.60 -19.90
N TYR A 827 29.08 25.40 -19.74
CA TYR A 827 28.75 26.48 -20.67
C TYR A 827 29.56 27.74 -20.39
N THR A 828 29.74 28.58 -21.41
CA THR A 828 30.52 29.83 -21.33
C THR A 828 29.90 30.89 -20.41
N ASP A 829 28.66 30.72 -19.95
CA ASP A 829 28.07 31.56 -18.91
C ASP A 829 28.43 31.11 -17.48
N GLY A 830 29.16 29.99 -17.34
CA GLY A 830 29.57 29.38 -16.07
C GLY A 830 28.54 28.38 -15.51
N THR A 831 27.47 28.08 -16.23
CA THR A 831 26.50 27.06 -15.82
C THR A 831 26.94 25.65 -16.27
N VAL A 832 26.48 24.64 -15.54
CA VAL A 832 26.85 23.23 -15.77
C VAL A 832 25.60 22.39 -16.02
N LEU A 833 25.60 21.68 -17.16
CA LEU A 833 24.56 20.72 -17.50
C LEU A 833 25.08 19.30 -17.31
N VAL A 834 24.32 18.49 -16.58
CA VAL A 834 24.66 17.11 -16.26
C VAL A 834 23.57 16.19 -16.80
N THR A 835 23.99 15.08 -17.42
CA THR A 835 23.13 13.92 -17.71
C THR A 835 23.83 12.67 -17.18
N HIS A 836 23.07 11.74 -16.59
CA HIS A 836 23.58 10.43 -16.18
C HIS A 836 22.51 9.36 -16.46
N GLY A 837 22.91 8.09 -16.50
CA GLY A 837 22.00 6.98 -16.84
C GLY A 837 20.93 6.64 -15.78
N GLY A 838 20.94 7.36 -14.65
CA GLY A 838 20.07 7.09 -13.50
C GLY A 838 18.86 8.00 -13.50
N VAL A 839 17.73 7.48 -13.04
CA VAL A 839 16.41 8.12 -13.17
C VAL A 839 15.88 8.61 -11.82
N GLU A 840 15.31 9.82 -11.81
CA GLU A 840 14.61 10.36 -10.64
C GLU A 840 13.22 9.74 -10.47
N MET A 841 12.96 9.17 -9.30
CA MET A 841 11.67 8.59 -8.92
C MET A 841 11.22 9.04 -7.52
N GLY A 842 11.77 10.16 -7.03
CA GLY A 842 11.49 10.76 -5.72
C GLY A 842 12.57 10.49 -4.66
N GLN A 843 13.57 9.67 -4.98
CA GLN A 843 14.70 9.37 -4.10
C GLN A 843 15.77 10.47 -4.09
N GLY A 844 15.61 11.52 -4.90
CA GLY A 844 16.52 12.66 -4.94
C GLY A 844 17.89 12.32 -5.53
N LEU A 845 17.93 11.37 -6.46
CA LEU A 845 19.16 10.99 -7.15
C LEU A 845 19.76 12.18 -7.89
N HIS A 846 18.94 12.93 -8.63
CA HIS A 846 19.43 14.11 -9.36
C HIS A 846 19.96 15.18 -8.40
N THR A 847 19.32 15.36 -7.25
CA THR A 847 19.79 16.28 -6.21
C THR A 847 21.16 15.87 -5.67
N LYS A 848 21.34 14.58 -5.35
CA LYS A 848 22.62 14.05 -4.86
C LYS A 848 23.74 14.15 -5.89
N VAL A 849 23.48 13.79 -7.15
CA VAL A 849 24.48 13.91 -8.22
C VAL A 849 24.85 15.38 -8.45
N ALA A 850 23.88 16.30 -8.41
CA ALA A 850 24.16 17.73 -8.52
C ALA A 850 25.05 18.24 -7.36
N GLN A 851 24.84 17.78 -6.13
CA GLN A 851 25.71 18.10 -4.99
C GLN A 851 27.15 17.60 -5.20
N VAL A 852 27.32 16.39 -5.72
CA VAL A 852 28.64 15.82 -6.06
C VAL A 852 29.34 16.65 -7.12
N VAL A 853 28.63 17.03 -8.19
CA VAL A 853 29.18 17.86 -9.27
C VAL A 853 29.56 19.26 -8.78
N ALA A 854 28.68 19.91 -8.01
CA ALA A 854 28.92 21.22 -7.44
C ALA A 854 30.15 21.23 -6.51
N HIS A 855 30.28 20.22 -5.65
CA HIS A 855 31.44 20.04 -4.79
C HIS A 855 32.71 19.80 -5.61
N ALA A 856 32.68 18.88 -6.58
CA ALA A 856 33.85 18.54 -7.39
C ALA A 856 34.37 19.72 -8.22
N LEU A 857 33.49 20.55 -8.78
CA LEU A 857 33.86 21.72 -9.57
C LEU A 857 34.08 23.00 -8.73
N GLN A 858 33.80 22.93 -7.42
CA GLN A 858 33.88 24.04 -6.47
C GLN A 858 33.00 25.23 -6.87
N ILE A 859 31.73 24.95 -7.16
CA ILE A 859 30.73 25.94 -7.57
C ILE A 859 29.45 25.85 -6.71
N PRO A 860 28.63 26.91 -6.64
CA PRO A 860 27.32 26.84 -6.00
C PRO A 860 26.41 25.79 -6.66
N LEU A 861 25.62 25.06 -5.86
CA LEU A 861 24.65 24.08 -6.36
C LEU A 861 23.68 24.67 -7.41
N ALA A 862 23.30 25.94 -7.25
CA ALA A 862 22.42 26.65 -8.17
C ALA A 862 22.97 26.82 -9.61
N GLN A 863 24.27 26.60 -9.83
CA GLN A 863 24.89 26.61 -11.16
C GLN A 863 24.84 25.25 -11.86
N VAL A 864 24.37 24.20 -11.18
CA VAL A 864 24.28 22.83 -11.72
C VAL A 864 22.83 22.49 -12.03
N TYR A 865 22.58 22.03 -13.26
CA TYR A 865 21.28 21.54 -13.69
C TYR A 865 21.38 20.10 -14.19
N ILE A 866 20.45 19.24 -13.75
CA ILE A 866 20.32 17.87 -14.25
C ILE A 866 19.25 17.82 -15.35
N ALA A 867 19.66 17.46 -16.57
CA ALA A 867 18.73 17.12 -17.64
C ALA A 867 17.98 15.81 -17.33
N GLU A 868 17.05 15.43 -18.19
CA GLU A 868 16.45 14.09 -18.13
C GLU A 868 17.46 12.99 -18.44
N THR A 869 17.11 11.75 -18.09
CA THR A 869 17.81 10.54 -18.54
C THR A 869 17.38 10.20 -19.96
N ALA A 870 18.33 9.99 -20.87
CA ALA A 870 18.03 9.63 -22.26
C ALA A 870 19.11 8.72 -22.86
N THR A 871 18.69 7.74 -23.67
CA THR A 871 19.58 6.70 -24.23
C THR A 871 20.49 7.20 -25.35
N ASP A 872 20.19 8.34 -25.96
CA ASP A 872 21.03 9.04 -26.92
C ASP A 872 22.18 9.83 -26.25
N LYS A 873 22.08 10.10 -24.95
CA LYS A 873 23.11 10.78 -24.15
C LYS A 873 23.99 9.79 -23.40
N ILE A 874 23.36 8.84 -22.69
CA ILE A 874 24.04 7.81 -21.92
C ILE A 874 23.48 6.44 -22.34
N PRO A 875 24.21 5.69 -23.19
CA PRO A 875 23.77 4.37 -23.65
C PRO A 875 24.03 3.29 -22.58
N ASN A 876 23.37 2.13 -22.70
CA ASN A 876 23.66 0.91 -21.93
C ASN A 876 23.60 1.10 -20.41
N ALA A 877 22.78 2.04 -19.94
CA ALA A 877 22.66 2.33 -18.52
C ALA A 877 21.98 1.18 -17.77
N SER A 878 22.60 0.75 -16.66
CA SER A 878 21.97 -0.17 -15.71
C SER A 878 20.68 0.42 -15.14
N PRO A 879 19.70 -0.42 -14.75
CA PRO A 879 18.49 0.04 -14.10
C PRO A 879 18.81 0.88 -12.85
N THR A 880 17.97 1.88 -12.58
CA THR A 880 18.01 2.60 -11.30
C THR A 880 17.40 1.71 -10.21
N ALA A 881 18.23 0.85 -9.61
CA ALA A 881 17.85 -0.21 -8.67
C ALA A 881 19.01 -0.60 -7.74
N ALA A 882 18.81 -1.67 -6.94
CA ALA A 882 19.78 -2.25 -5.99
C ALA A 882 20.36 -1.27 -4.95
N SER A 883 19.67 -0.14 -4.75
CA SER A 883 20.11 1.02 -3.96
C SER A 883 21.46 1.62 -4.36
N ALA A 884 22.04 1.18 -5.48
CA ALA A 884 23.40 1.51 -5.89
C ALA A 884 23.50 2.81 -6.71
N SER A 885 22.38 3.42 -7.09
CA SER A 885 22.37 4.49 -8.09
C SER A 885 23.13 5.75 -7.66
N SER A 886 23.03 6.16 -6.38
CA SER A 886 23.81 7.32 -5.91
C SER A 886 25.31 7.05 -5.95
N ASP A 887 25.73 5.84 -5.58
CA ASP A 887 27.14 5.43 -5.64
C ASP A 887 27.64 5.40 -7.08
N LEU A 888 26.92 4.70 -7.96
CA LEU A 888 27.30 4.48 -9.35
C LEU A 888 27.34 5.80 -10.14
N TYR A 889 26.24 6.55 -10.15
CA TYR A 889 26.12 7.76 -10.95
C TYR A 889 26.83 8.96 -10.33
N GLY A 890 26.96 9.01 -8.99
CA GLY A 890 27.83 9.97 -8.32
C GLY A 890 29.30 9.76 -8.68
N ALA A 891 29.76 8.50 -8.73
CA ALA A 891 31.15 8.18 -9.07
C ALA A 891 31.45 8.48 -10.56
N ALA A 892 30.53 8.12 -11.46
CA ALA A 892 30.66 8.47 -12.88
C ALA A 892 30.68 10.00 -13.09
N ALA A 893 29.84 10.76 -12.37
CA ALA A 893 29.86 12.22 -12.42
C ALA A 893 31.16 12.81 -11.84
N ALA A 894 31.66 12.26 -10.73
CA ALA A 894 32.93 12.68 -10.15
C ALA A 894 34.12 12.45 -11.11
N ASP A 895 34.13 11.34 -11.85
CA ASP A 895 35.13 11.07 -12.90
C ASP A 895 35.07 12.12 -14.02
N ALA A 896 33.87 12.45 -14.53
CA ALA A 896 33.71 13.51 -15.51
C ALA A 896 34.21 14.87 -15.00
N CYS A 897 33.91 15.21 -13.74
CA CYS A 897 34.40 16.43 -13.09
C CYS A 897 35.93 16.43 -12.93
N ALA A 898 36.55 15.29 -12.61
CA ALA A 898 38.01 15.17 -12.51
C ALA A 898 38.68 15.48 -13.85
N GLN A 899 38.13 14.95 -14.96
CA GLN A 899 38.61 15.27 -16.31
C GLN A 899 38.47 16.76 -16.64
N LEU A 900 37.32 17.38 -16.32
CA LEU A 900 37.10 18.82 -16.53
C LEU A 900 38.04 19.68 -15.68
N ASN A 901 38.22 19.36 -14.41
CA ASN A 901 39.15 20.07 -13.54
C ASN A 901 40.59 19.96 -14.04
N ALA A 902 41.04 18.80 -14.52
CA ALA A 902 42.37 18.65 -15.12
C ALA A 902 42.58 19.59 -16.32
N ARG A 903 41.53 19.80 -17.14
CA ARG A 903 41.56 20.73 -18.28
C ARG A 903 41.50 22.20 -17.85
N LEU A 904 40.79 22.50 -16.76
CA LEU A 904 40.60 23.86 -16.23
C LEU A 904 41.71 24.32 -15.28
N GLU A 905 42.53 23.42 -14.77
CA GLU A 905 43.60 23.70 -13.79
C GLU A 905 44.55 24.84 -14.22
N PRO A 906 45.05 24.90 -15.47
CA PRO A 906 45.92 26.01 -15.89
C PRO A 906 45.24 27.38 -15.79
N TYR A 907 43.93 27.43 -16.00
CA TYR A 907 43.13 28.65 -15.96
C TYR A 907 42.80 29.04 -14.52
N ARG A 908 42.50 28.07 -13.64
CA ARG A 908 42.35 28.31 -12.20
C ARG A 908 43.62 28.88 -11.59
N ALA A 909 44.78 28.33 -11.96
CA ALA A 909 46.07 28.83 -11.50
C ALA A 909 46.38 30.25 -12.01
N LYS A 910 45.97 30.58 -13.25
CA LYS A 910 46.17 31.91 -13.85
C LYS A 910 45.17 32.96 -13.35
N LEU A 911 43.97 32.54 -12.92
CA LEU A 911 42.82 33.39 -12.63
C LEU A 911 42.27 33.13 -11.21
N GLN A 912 43.15 33.08 -10.21
CA GLN A 912 42.85 32.61 -8.84
C GLN A 912 41.69 33.36 -8.13
N ASP A 913 41.39 34.60 -8.52
CA ASP A 913 40.31 35.43 -7.94
C ASP A 913 39.13 35.66 -8.88
N LYS A 914 39.05 34.90 -9.99
CA LYS A 914 37.99 35.06 -10.98
C LYS A 914 36.88 34.03 -10.80
N SER A 915 35.71 34.39 -11.32
CA SER A 915 34.55 33.50 -11.25
C SER A 915 34.77 32.26 -12.11
N PHE A 916 34.03 31.18 -11.81
CA PHE A 916 34.04 29.99 -12.66
C PHE A 916 33.68 30.31 -14.12
N LYS A 917 32.77 31.27 -14.34
CA LYS A 917 32.45 31.82 -15.65
C LYS A 917 33.68 32.38 -16.38
N ASP A 918 34.52 33.16 -15.70
CA ASP A 918 35.73 33.75 -16.32
C ASP A 918 36.75 32.66 -16.68
N ILE A 919 36.91 31.66 -15.80
CA ILE A 919 37.78 30.50 -16.00
C ILE A 919 37.33 29.69 -17.23
N VAL A 920 36.03 29.36 -17.31
CA VAL A 920 35.46 28.62 -18.44
C VAL A 920 35.56 29.42 -19.75
N ASN A 921 35.31 30.73 -19.73
CA ASN A 921 35.48 31.57 -20.92
C ASN A 921 36.92 31.62 -21.41
N ALA A 922 37.90 31.73 -20.50
CA ALA A 922 39.31 31.69 -20.88
C ALA A 922 39.68 30.37 -21.55
N ALA A 923 39.22 29.24 -21.00
CA ALA A 923 39.42 27.91 -21.58
C ALA A 923 38.74 27.75 -22.95
N TYR A 924 37.52 28.27 -23.11
CA TYR A 924 36.80 28.24 -24.38
C TYR A 924 37.54 29.02 -25.48
N LEU A 925 38.06 30.23 -25.17
CA LEU A 925 38.83 31.04 -26.13
C LEU A 925 40.12 30.36 -26.58
N ASP A 926 40.70 29.52 -25.72
CA ASP A 926 41.85 28.68 -26.02
C ASP A 926 41.48 27.34 -26.68
N ARG A 927 40.20 27.14 -27.03
CA ARG A 927 39.64 25.94 -27.70
C ARG A 927 39.81 24.65 -26.89
N VAL A 928 39.73 24.75 -25.56
CA VAL A 928 39.68 23.59 -24.66
C VAL A 928 38.28 22.97 -24.69
N ASP A 929 38.21 21.65 -24.78
CA ASP A 929 36.95 20.92 -24.70
C ASP A 929 36.37 20.98 -23.27
N LEU A 930 35.18 21.58 -23.16
CA LEU A 930 34.42 21.79 -21.93
C LEU A 930 33.29 20.76 -21.74
N SER A 931 33.40 19.61 -22.42
CA SER A 931 32.52 18.45 -22.28
C SER A 931 33.31 17.23 -21.82
N ALA A 932 32.78 16.46 -20.86
CA ALA A 932 33.42 15.22 -20.41
C ALA A 932 32.42 14.09 -20.20
N HIS A 933 32.80 12.89 -20.62
CA HIS A 933 32.10 11.64 -20.33
C HIS A 933 32.85 10.90 -19.23
N GLY A 934 32.18 10.67 -18.10
CA GLY A 934 32.71 9.92 -16.97
C GLY A 934 32.10 8.54 -16.87
N PHE A 935 32.87 7.60 -16.35
CA PHE A 935 32.45 6.20 -16.22
C PHE A 935 32.92 5.60 -14.89
N TYR A 936 32.10 4.72 -14.33
CA TYR A 936 32.43 3.97 -13.12
C TYR A 936 32.02 2.51 -13.24
N SER A 937 32.86 1.63 -12.72
CA SER A 937 32.58 0.21 -12.51
C SER A 937 33.00 -0.18 -11.10
N THR A 938 32.11 -0.80 -10.32
CA THR A 938 32.41 -1.18 -8.94
C THR A 938 33.55 -2.21 -8.91
N PRO A 939 34.68 -1.90 -8.24
CA PRO A 939 35.83 -2.81 -8.19
C PRO A 939 35.59 -3.98 -7.24
N ASP A 940 36.38 -5.05 -7.40
CA ASP A 940 36.53 -6.16 -6.46
C ASP A 940 35.23 -6.85 -6.00
N ILE A 941 34.25 -6.98 -6.90
CA ILE A 941 33.02 -7.77 -6.69
C ILE A 941 32.90 -8.90 -7.72
N GLY A 942 32.35 -10.05 -7.29
CA GLY A 942 32.15 -11.22 -8.15
C GLY A 942 30.70 -11.53 -8.52
N GLY A 943 29.71 -10.95 -7.81
CA GLY A 943 28.31 -11.32 -7.94
C GLY A 943 27.94 -12.60 -7.15
N PHE A 944 26.70 -13.08 -7.30
CA PHE A 944 26.23 -14.29 -6.63
C PHE A 944 27.14 -15.50 -6.89
N GLY A 945 27.37 -16.33 -5.87
CA GLY A 945 28.27 -17.49 -5.93
C GLY A 945 29.76 -17.15 -5.78
N SER A 946 30.15 -15.87 -5.75
CA SER A 946 31.52 -15.48 -5.41
C SER A 946 31.70 -15.26 -3.90
N GLU A 947 32.95 -15.23 -3.42
CA GLU A 947 33.26 -14.86 -2.02
C GLU A 947 32.91 -13.41 -1.68
N LYS A 948 32.61 -12.56 -2.68
CA LYS A 948 32.35 -11.13 -2.49
C LYS A 948 31.28 -10.62 -3.47
N PRO A 949 30.00 -10.99 -3.27
CA PRO A 949 28.90 -10.50 -4.08
C PRO A 949 28.60 -9.01 -3.89
N TYR A 950 28.82 -8.48 -2.68
CA TYR A 950 28.46 -7.11 -2.32
C TYR A 950 29.69 -6.21 -2.13
N ASN A 951 29.57 -4.94 -2.51
CA ASN A 951 30.64 -3.97 -2.26
C ASN A 951 30.74 -3.63 -0.77
N TYR A 952 29.63 -3.44 -0.08
CA TYR A 952 29.57 -3.23 1.36
C TYR A 952 28.18 -3.60 1.89
N PHE A 953 27.98 -3.45 3.20
CA PHE A 953 26.69 -3.65 3.85
C PHE A 953 26.21 -2.37 4.54
N CYS A 954 24.91 -2.15 4.50
CA CYS A 954 24.22 -1.20 5.36
C CYS A 954 23.67 -1.95 6.58
N TYR A 955 23.71 -1.30 7.73
CA TYR A 955 23.25 -1.86 9.00
C TYR A 955 22.19 -0.95 9.59
N GLY A 956 21.26 -1.51 10.35
CA GLY A 956 20.29 -0.71 11.08
C GLY A 956 19.58 -1.54 12.14
N ALA A 957 18.84 -0.85 13.00
CA ALA A 957 17.95 -1.48 13.94
C ALA A 957 16.76 -0.57 14.23
N ALA A 958 15.62 -1.16 14.58
CA ALA A 958 14.41 -0.43 14.92
C ALA A 958 13.71 -0.99 16.16
N VAL A 959 13.19 -0.09 17.00
CA VAL A 959 12.26 -0.41 18.07
C VAL A 959 10.87 0.05 17.67
N ALA A 960 9.86 -0.80 17.81
CA ALA A 960 8.46 -0.43 17.58
C ALA A 960 7.60 -0.81 18.78
N GLU A 961 6.67 0.07 19.13
CA GLU A 961 5.62 -0.17 20.13
C GLU A 961 4.25 0.02 19.51
N VAL A 962 3.36 -0.91 19.80
CA VAL A 962 1.99 -0.94 19.30
C VAL A 962 0.99 -1.07 20.43
N GLU A 963 -0.25 -0.65 20.17
CA GLU A 963 -1.42 -0.97 20.99
C GLU A 963 -2.48 -1.64 20.11
N VAL A 964 -2.99 -2.79 20.56
CA VAL A 964 -3.93 -3.66 19.85
C VAL A 964 -5.27 -3.70 20.59
N ASP A 965 -6.36 -3.56 19.85
CA ASP A 965 -7.70 -3.93 20.27
C ASP A 965 -7.89 -5.45 20.11
N THR A 966 -7.79 -6.21 21.20
CA THR A 966 -7.79 -7.69 21.09
C THR A 966 -9.14 -8.24 20.65
N LEU A 967 -10.20 -7.43 20.73
CA LEU A 967 -11.56 -7.79 20.34
C LEU A 967 -11.84 -7.55 18.86
N THR A 968 -11.00 -6.80 18.15
CA THR A 968 -11.25 -6.43 16.75
C THR A 968 -10.04 -6.61 15.83
N GLY A 969 -8.85 -6.75 16.40
CA GLY A 969 -7.59 -6.85 15.66
C GLY A 969 -7.01 -5.53 15.19
N ASP A 970 -7.75 -4.43 15.35
CA ASP A 970 -7.27 -3.09 15.04
C ASP A 970 -6.07 -2.68 15.92
N PHE A 971 -5.15 -1.91 15.37
CA PHE A 971 -3.92 -1.53 16.06
C PHE A 971 -3.42 -0.14 15.70
N HIS A 972 -2.57 0.41 16.56
CA HIS A 972 -1.85 1.66 16.30
C HIS A 972 -0.38 1.49 16.63
N VAL A 973 0.47 2.16 15.85
CA VAL A 973 1.89 2.28 16.17
C VAL A 973 2.08 3.51 17.05
N LEU A 974 2.39 3.30 18.32
CA LEU A 974 2.56 4.37 19.30
C LEU A 974 3.89 5.09 19.10
N ARG A 975 4.96 4.33 18.89
CA ARG A 975 6.30 4.89 18.70
C ARG A 975 7.18 3.96 17.87
N ALA A 976 7.98 4.53 16.99
CA ALA A 976 9.07 3.84 16.33
C ALA A 976 10.38 4.65 16.44
N ASP A 977 11.46 3.96 16.79
CA ASP A 977 12.82 4.51 16.82
C ASP A 977 13.68 3.73 15.83
N VAL A 978 14.34 4.40 14.91
CA VAL A 978 15.17 3.77 13.86
C VAL A 978 16.57 4.36 13.90
N VAL A 979 17.58 3.49 13.97
CA VAL A 979 18.99 3.84 13.76
C VAL A 979 19.46 3.19 12.45
N MET A 980 20.01 4.00 11.55
CA MET A 980 20.47 3.53 10.25
C MET A 980 21.89 3.98 9.94
N ASP A 981 22.75 3.04 9.57
CA ASP A 981 24.09 3.30 9.06
C ASP A 981 24.05 3.62 7.57
N VAL A 982 24.15 4.93 7.27
CA VAL A 982 24.18 5.47 5.90
C VAL A 982 25.56 6.06 5.54
N GLY A 983 26.60 5.73 6.29
CA GLY A 983 27.91 6.32 6.11
C GLY A 983 27.93 7.84 6.38
N LYS A 984 28.77 8.57 5.62
CA LYS A 984 28.67 10.04 5.52
C LYS A 984 27.63 10.39 4.46
N SER A 985 26.40 10.62 4.90
CA SER A 985 25.27 10.97 4.04
C SER A 985 25.62 12.07 3.02
N LEU A 986 25.22 11.88 1.75
CA LEU A 986 25.33 12.92 0.73
C LEU A 986 24.31 14.06 0.98
N ASN A 987 23.15 13.71 1.51
CA ASN A 987 22.07 14.63 1.85
C ASN A 987 21.20 14.02 2.95
N PRO A 988 21.33 14.47 4.21
CA PRO A 988 20.62 13.87 5.33
C PRO A 988 19.09 14.07 5.26
N ALA A 989 18.60 15.14 4.64
CA ALA A 989 17.16 15.34 4.48
C ALA A 989 16.54 14.27 3.56
N ILE A 990 17.23 13.96 2.45
CA ILE A 990 16.79 12.90 1.53
C ILE A 990 16.95 11.51 2.17
N ASP A 991 18.08 11.25 2.83
CA ASP A 991 18.35 9.93 3.40
C ASP A 991 17.39 9.58 4.54
N ILE A 992 17.03 10.56 5.39
CA ILE A 992 16.01 10.37 6.42
C ILE A 992 14.64 10.10 5.80
N GLY A 993 14.24 10.87 4.78
CA GLY A 993 13.00 10.59 4.04
C GLY A 993 12.98 9.20 3.38
N GLN A 994 14.14 8.69 2.93
CA GLN A 994 14.25 7.32 2.45
C GLN A 994 14.08 6.29 3.56
N VAL A 995 14.63 6.51 4.75
CA VAL A 995 14.45 5.65 5.93
C VAL A 995 12.98 5.61 6.34
N GLU A 996 12.34 6.77 6.52
CA GLU A 996 10.93 6.89 6.92
C GLU A 996 10.02 6.22 5.88
N GLY A 997 10.20 6.54 4.60
CA GLY A 997 9.39 5.97 3.52
C GLY A 997 9.58 4.45 3.36
N ALA A 998 10.80 3.94 3.51
CA ALA A 998 11.05 2.49 3.44
C ALA A 998 10.40 1.77 4.64
N PHE A 999 10.59 2.30 5.85
CA PHE A 999 10.03 1.73 7.07
C PHE A 999 8.51 1.62 6.97
N VAL A 1000 7.83 2.69 6.55
CA VAL A 1000 6.36 2.70 6.39
C VAL A 1000 5.91 1.71 5.32
N GLN A 1001 6.61 1.63 4.18
CA GLN A 1001 6.29 0.64 3.13
C GLN A 1001 6.50 -0.81 3.60
N GLY A 1002 7.51 -1.06 4.44
CA GLY A 1002 7.75 -2.35 5.06
C GLY A 1002 6.73 -2.71 6.13
N MET A 1003 6.30 -1.73 6.92
CA MET A 1003 5.19 -1.88 7.88
C MET A 1003 3.88 -2.22 7.14
N GLY A 1004 3.61 -1.53 6.03
CA GLY A 1004 2.50 -1.84 5.14
C GLY A 1004 2.53 -3.30 4.70
N TRP A 1005 3.64 -3.74 4.10
CA TRP A 1005 3.86 -5.14 3.69
C TRP A 1005 3.65 -6.15 4.83
N SER A 1006 4.20 -5.87 6.01
CA SER A 1006 4.18 -6.86 7.09
C SER A 1006 2.88 -6.87 7.90
N CYS A 1007 2.02 -5.84 7.80
CA CYS A 1007 0.89 -5.66 8.72
C CYS A 1007 -0.46 -5.27 8.07
N ILE A 1008 -0.48 -4.63 6.90
CA ILE A 1008 -1.70 -4.00 6.35
C ILE A 1008 -2.02 -4.49 4.93
N GLU A 1009 -1.01 -4.48 4.06
CA GLU A 1009 -1.16 -4.67 2.62
C GLU A 1009 -1.36 -6.15 2.27
N GLU A 1010 -2.54 -6.51 1.77
CA GLU A 1010 -2.89 -7.90 1.43
C GLU A 1010 -3.39 -8.02 -0.02
N LEU A 1011 -2.83 -8.97 -0.75
CA LEU A 1011 -3.26 -9.33 -2.11
C LEU A 1011 -4.21 -10.51 -2.04
N VAL A 1012 -5.44 -10.35 -2.54
CA VAL A 1012 -6.45 -11.42 -2.55
C VAL A 1012 -6.66 -11.90 -3.98
N TRP A 1013 -6.24 -13.13 -4.26
CA TRP A 1013 -6.36 -13.77 -5.56
C TRP A 1013 -7.49 -14.79 -5.56
N GLY A 1014 -8.21 -14.91 -6.67
CA GLY A 1014 -9.13 -16.02 -6.88
C GLY A 1014 -8.37 -17.33 -7.00
N ASP A 1015 -8.41 -18.12 -5.95
CA ASP A 1015 -7.75 -19.40 -5.79
C ASP A 1015 -8.65 -20.34 -4.94
N LYS A 1016 -8.10 -21.47 -4.48
CA LYS A 1016 -8.85 -22.42 -3.64
C LYS A 1016 -9.22 -21.84 -2.27
N LYS A 1017 -8.46 -20.86 -1.76
CA LYS A 1017 -8.70 -20.18 -0.47
C LYS A 1017 -9.74 -19.07 -0.61
N HIS A 1018 -9.89 -18.50 -1.82
CA HIS A 1018 -10.86 -17.44 -2.13
C HIS A 1018 -11.80 -17.83 -3.29
N PRO A 1019 -12.64 -18.87 -3.14
CA PRO A 1019 -13.48 -19.39 -4.22
C PRO A 1019 -14.58 -18.42 -4.68
N TRP A 1020 -14.80 -17.32 -3.95
CA TRP A 1020 -15.74 -16.25 -4.30
C TRP A 1020 -15.16 -15.24 -5.31
N VAL A 1021 -13.87 -15.35 -5.63
CA VAL A 1021 -13.21 -14.60 -6.70
C VAL A 1021 -12.93 -15.55 -7.86
N LYS A 1022 -13.13 -15.10 -9.10
CA LYS A 1022 -12.91 -15.93 -10.29
C LYS A 1022 -11.43 -16.41 -10.32
N PRO A 1023 -11.14 -17.68 -10.67
CA PRO A 1023 -9.78 -18.22 -10.66
C PRO A 1023 -8.77 -17.35 -11.42
N GLY A 1024 -7.64 -17.04 -10.80
CA GLY A 1024 -6.56 -16.18 -11.33
C GLY A 1024 -6.86 -14.67 -11.35
N TRP A 1025 -8.07 -14.25 -10.99
CA TRP A 1025 -8.40 -12.83 -10.91
C TRP A 1025 -7.92 -12.25 -9.58
N LEU A 1026 -7.17 -11.15 -9.63
CA LEU A 1026 -6.90 -10.33 -8.44
C LEU A 1026 -8.21 -9.65 -7.98
N PHE A 1027 -8.59 -9.70 -6.72
CA PHE A 1027 -9.73 -8.94 -6.20
C PHE A 1027 -9.31 -7.52 -5.80
N THR A 1028 -8.16 -7.40 -5.15
CA THR A 1028 -7.62 -6.15 -4.62
C THR A 1028 -6.96 -5.30 -5.71
N ARG A 1029 -7.75 -4.65 -6.58
CA ARG A 1029 -7.29 -3.89 -7.77
C ARG A 1029 -7.37 -2.37 -7.65
N GLY A 1030 -7.27 -1.84 -6.43
CA GLY A 1030 -7.28 -0.40 -6.23
C GLY A 1030 -7.39 -0.01 -4.77
N PRO A 1031 -7.31 1.30 -4.45
CA PRO A 1031 -7.30 1.80 -3.07
C PRO A 1031 -8.59 1.48 -2.29
N GLY A 1032 -9.68 1.16 -2.99
CA GLY A 1032 -10.93 0.71 -2.38
C GLY A 1032 -10.81 -0.64 -1.67
N THR A 1033 -9.89 -1.51 -2.10
CA THR A 1033 -9.75 -2.90 -1.62
C THR A 1033 -8.32 -3.28 -1.23
N TYR A 1034 -7.31 -2.57 -1.73
CA TYR A 1034 -5.90 -2.72 -1.36
C TYR A 1034 -5.47 -1.51 -0.52
N LYS A 1035 -5.00 -1.74 0.70
CA LYS A 1035 -4.75 -0.67 1.68
C LYS A 1035 -3.25 -0.50 1.92
N ILE A 1036 -2.69 0.53 1.31
CA ILE A 1036 -1.38 1.05 1.71
C ILE A 1036 -1.49 1.81 3.06
N PRO A 1037 -0.41 2.00 3.81
CA PRO A 1037 -0.39 2.92 4.95
C PRO A 1037 -0.85 4.34 4.57
N SER A 1038 -1.66 4.92 5.44
CA SER A 1038 -2.11 6.30 5.44
C SER A 1038 -1.41 7.12 6.52
N VAL A 1039 -1.74 8.41 6.59
CA VAL A 1039 -1.30 9.32 7.66
C VAL A 1039 -1.69 8.82 9.06
N ASN A 1040 -2.74 7.99 9.19
CA ASN A 1040 -3.18 7.48 10.48
C ASN A 1040 -2.58 6.13 10.87
N ASP A 1041 -1.71 5.55 10.02
CA ASP A 1041 -1.03 4.27 10.30
C ASP A 1041 0.44 4.46 10.68
N ILE A 1042 1.04 5.60 10.30
CA ILE A 1042 2.44 5.90 10.68
C ILE A 1042 2.59 5.90 12.21
N PRO A 1043 3.82 5.73 12.74
CA PRO A 1043 4.06 5.92 14.16
C PRO A 1043 3.59 7.30 14.66
N VAL A 1044 2.99 7.36 15.83
CA VAL A 1044 2.61 8.63 16.46
C VAL A 1044 3.86 9.44 16.83
N ASP A 1045 4.84 8.79 17.46
CA ASP A 1045 6.19 9.33 17.69
C ASP A 1045 7.17 8.58 16.77
N PHE A 1046 7.70 9.25 15.73
CA PHE A 1046 8.62 8.64 14.77
C PHE A 1046 10.02 9.26 14.82
N ARG A 1047 11.01 8.50 15.29
CA ARG A 1047 12.38 8.99 15.47
C ARG A 1047 13.35 8.26 14.56
N VAL A 1048 14.16 9.04 13.85
CA VAL A 1048 15.17 8.51 12.93
C VAL A 1048 16.53 9.12 13.24
N MET A 1049 17.53 8.26 13.45
CA MET A 1049 18.92 8.66 13.62
C MET A 1049 19.80 8.02 12.55
N LEU A 1050 20.56 8.87 11.86
CA LEU A 1050 21.67 8.43 11.02
C LEU A 1050 22.90 8.18 11.92
N LEU A 1051 23.48 6.98 11.83
CA LEU A 1051 24.58 6.56 12.68
C LEU A 1051 25.77 7.53 12.56
N ARG A 1052 26.21 8.10 13.69
CA ARG A 1052 27.29 9.10 13.71
C ARG A 1052 28.65 8.47 13.41
N ASN A 1053 29.59 9.22 12.86
CA ASN A 1053 31.00 8.79 12.68
C ASN A 1053 31.15 7.40 12.04
N SER A 1054 30.22 7.01 11.18
CA SER A 1054 30.28 5.75 10.43
C SER A 1054 30.90 6.05 9.07
N HIS A 1055 32.21 5.85 8.94
CA HIS A 1055 32.90 6.09 7.68
C HIS A 1055 32.95 4.81 6.85
N CYS A 1056 32.52 4.88 5.59
CA CYS A 1056 32.82 3.82 4.63
C CYS A 1056 34.22 4.08 4.06
N HIS A 1057 35.19 3.25 4.46
CA HIS A 1057 36.61 3.43 4.14
C HIS A 1057 37.05 2.83 2.79
N ARG A 1058 36.13 2.29 1.98
CA ARG A 1058 36.50 1.74 0.67
C ARG A 1058 36.55 2.85 -0.40
N THR A 1059 37.62 2.86 -1.18
CA THR A 1059 37.81 3.79 -2.29
C THR A 1059 37.35 3.09 -3.58
N PRO A 1060 36.51 3.70 -4.43
CA PRO A 1060 36.08 5.10 -4.46
C PRO A 1060 34.56 5.19 -4.19
N GLN A 1061 34.09 5.03 -2.95
CA GLN A 1061 32.73 5.48 -2.65
C GLN A 1061 32.68 7.00 -2.65
N VAL A 1062 31.64 7.55 -3.27
CA VAL A 1062 31.40 8.99 -3.37
C VAL A 1062 31.25 9.56 -1.96
N HIS A 1063 32.25 10.30 -1.51
CA HIS A 1063 32.27 10.97 -0.20
C HIS A 1063 32.02 10.08 1.03
N SER A 1064 32.38 8.79 0.98
CA SER A 1064 32.15 7.82 2.08
C SER A 1064 30.68 7.63 2.49
N SER A 1065 29.74 7.90 1.59
CA SER A 1065 28.32 7.61 1.79
C SER A 1065 28.02 6.11 1.69
N LYS A 1066 26.85 5.70 2.19
CA LYS A 1066 26.24 4.40 1.90
C LYS A 1066 24.84 4.56 1.32
N ALA A 1067 24.41 3.54 0.59
CA ALA A 1067 23.07 3.41 0.05
C ALA A 1067 22.00 3.32 1.15
N VAL A 1068 20.83 3.91 0.92
CA VAL A 1068 19.74 3.99 1.92
C VAL A 1068 18.37 3.55 1.38
N GLY A 1069 18.24 3.37 0.07
CA GLY A 1069 16.95 3.10 -0.58
C GLY A 1069 16.26 1.89 0.05
N GLU A 1070 16.78 0.70 -0.12
CA GLU A 1070 16.14 -0.55 0.30
C GLU A 1070 16.39 -0.99 1.75
N PRO A 1071 17.59 -0.83 2.34
CA PRO A 1071 17.91 -1.41 3.64
C PRO A 1071 16.90 -1.15 4.78
N PRO A 1072 16.32 0.05 4.94
CA PRO A 1072 15.41 0.32 6.06
C PRO A 1072 14.01 -0.27 5.87
N PHE A 1073 13.68 -0.81 4.69
CA PHE A 1073 12.36 -1.41 4.41
C PHE A 1073 12.04 -2.52 5.41
N TYR A 1074 13.00 -3.42 5.63
CA TYR A 1074 12.80 -4.57 6.51
C TYR A 1074 12.52 -4.17 7.97
N LEU A 1075 13.04 -3.02 8.41
CA LEU A 1075 12.85 -2.54 9.78
C LEU A 1075 11.38 -2.24 10.11
N GLY A 1076 10.51 -2.03 9.10
CA GLY A 1076 9.06 -1.95 9.28
C GLY A 1076 8.45 -3.22 9.90
N ALA A 1077 9.07 -4.38 9.71
CA ALA A 1077 8.64 -5.64 10.33
C ALA A 1077 8.83 -5.66 11.86
N SER A 1078 9.51 -4.66 12.45
CA SER A 1078 9.49 -4.48 13.91
C SER A 1078 8.04 -4.33 14.41
N VAL A 1079 7.17 -3.64 13.66
CA VAL A 1079 5.75 -3.51 13.99
C VAL A 1079 5.06 -4.88 14.02
N PHE A 1080 5.35 -5.76 13.05
CA PHE A 1080 4.82 -7.13 13.03
C PHE A 1080 5.17 -7.91 14.32
N PHE A 1081 6.43 -7.87 14.76
CA PHE A 1081 6.84 -8.55 15.99
C PHE A 1081 6.29 -7.88 17.26
N ALA A 1082 6.08 -6.56 17.24
CA ALA A 1082 5.42 -5.86 18.33
C ALA A 1082 3.95 -6.29 18.44
N LEU A 1083 3.24 -6.45 17.31
CA LEU A 1083 1.88 -6.99 17.29
C LEU A 1083 1.84 -8.43 17.81
N LYS A 1084 2.82 -9.26 17.43
CA LYS A 1084 2.95 -10.63 17.94
C LYS A 1084 3.15 -10.65 19.46
N ASN A 1085 3.96 -9.74 20.00
CA ASN A 1085 4.16 -9.59 21.45
C ASN A 1085 2.89 -9.12 22.19
N ALA A 1086 2.09 -8.22 21.59
CA ALA A 1086 0.79 -7.85 22.13
C ALA A 1086 -0.19 -9.03 22.16
N ALA A 1087 -0.18 -9.86 21.10
CA ALA A 1087 -1.00 -11.07 21.03
C ALA A 1087 -0.57 -12.13 22.06
N TYR A 1088 0.73 -12.30 22.35
CA TYR A 1088 1.19 -13.14 23.46
C TYR A 1088 0.60 -12.70 24.80
N ALA A 1089 0.61 -11.39 25.08
CA ALA A 1089 0.01 -10.86 26.32
C ALA A 1089 -1.52 -11.10 26.37
N ALA A 1090 -2.21 -11.01 25.23
CA ALA A 1090 -3.64 -11.32 25.14
C ALA A 1090 -3.94 -12.81 25.39
N ARG A 1091 -3.10 -13.69 24.84
CA ARG A 1091 -3.19 -15.15 24.99
C ARG A 1091 -2.94 -15.59 26.43
N GLN A 1092 -1.94 -14.99 27.08
CA GLN A 1092 -1.63 -15.25 28.49
C GLN A 1092 -2.84 -14.96 29.40
N ASP A 1093 -3.52 -13.82 29.19
CA ASP A 1093 -4.76 -13.48 29.91
C ASP A 1093 -5.90 -14.50 29.68
N ALA A 1094 -5.91 -15.16 28.52
CA ALA A 1094 -6.88 -16.20 28.16
C ALA A 1094 -6.44 -17.61 28.60
N GLY A 1095 -5.30 -17.75 29.30
CA GLY A 1095 -4.75 -19.04 29.72
C GLY A 1095 -4.15 -19.87 28.59
N LEU A 1096 -3.76 -19.22 27.48
CA LEU A 1096 -3.10 -19.84 26.33
C LEU A 1096 -1.59 -19.56 26.39
N GLU A 1097 -0.79 -20.62 26.47
CA GLU A 1097 0.67 -20.56 26.55
C GLU A 1097 1.34 -21.12 25.29
N GLY A 1098 2.66 -20.99 25.20
CA GLY A 1098 3.48 -21.55 24.11
C GLY A 1098 3.52 -20.69 22.85
N TRP A 1099 4.29 -21.17 21.86
CA TRP A 1099 4.44 -20.51 20.56
C TRP A 1099 3.16 -20.62 19.71
N PHE A 1100 2.92 -19.63 18.85
CA PHE A 1100 1.86 -19.69 17.84
C PHE A 1100 2.36 -19.14 16.50
N ARG A 1101 1.75 -19.63 15.42
CA ARG A 1101 2.04 -19.19 14.06
C ARG A 1101 1.30 -17.89 13.75
N LEU A 1102 2.02 -16.94 13.15
CA LEU A 1102 1.44 -15.71 12.61
C LEU A 1102 2.09 -15.45 11.26
N ASP A 1103 1.35 -15.62 10.18
CA ASP A 1103 1.86 -15.33 8.85
C ASP A 1103 1.78 -13.82 8.54
N SER A 1104 2.70 -13.33 7.71
CA SER A 1104 2.67 -11.96 7.21
C SER A 1104 1.75 -11.85 5.98
N PRO A 1105 0.93 -10.80 5.82
CA PRO A 1105 0.78 -9.64 6.72
C PRO A 1105 -0.04 -9.94 7.99
N ALA A 1106 0.36 -9.38 9.13
CA ALA A 1106 -0.38 -9.40 10.40
C ALA A 1106 -1.59 -8.45 10.37
N THR A 1107 -2.55 -8.73 9.49
CA THR A 1107 -3.80 -7.98 9.31
C THR A 1107 -4.68 -8.03 10.57
N PRO A 1108 -5.67 -7.13 10.71
CA PRO A 1108 -6.63 -7.20 11.80
C PRO A 1108 -7.31 -8.57 11.94
N GLU A 1109 -7.58 -9.25 10.81
CA GLU A 1109 -8.06 -10.64 10.83
C GLU A 1109 -7.10 -11.55 11.60
N ARG A 1110 -5.84 -11.65 11.15
CA ARG A 1110 -4.86 -12.57 11.73
C ARG A 1110 -4.55 -12.21 13.19
N ILE A 1111 -4.50 -10.92 13.53
CA ILE A 1111 -4.29 -10.47 14.91
C ILE A 1111 -5.48 -10.79 15.82
N ARG A 1112 -6.72 -10.55 15.36
CA ARG A 1112 -7.91 -10.90 16.15
C ARG A 1112 -7.95 -12.39 16.46
N MET A 1113 -7.67 -13.23 15.46
CA MET A 1113 -7.69 -14.68 15.61
C MET A 1113 -6.49 -15.19 16.43
N ALA A 1114 -5.33 -14.54 16.36
CA ALA A 1114 -4.19 -14.84 17.22
C ALA A 1114 -4.44 -14.50 18.70
N CYS A 1115 -5.15 -13.40 18.97
CA CYS A 1115 -5.66 -13.01 20.30
C CYS A 1115 -6.87 -13.88 20.73
N CYS A 1116 -6.76 -15.19 20.56
CA CYS A 1116 -7.83 -16.15 20.84
C CYS A 1116 -8.31 -16.03 22.30
N ASP A 1117 -9.63 -16.00 22.46
CA ASP A 1117 -10.36 -15.77 23.71
C ASP A 1117 -11.72 -16.51 23.68
N GLU A 1118 -12.53 -16.39 24.73
CA GLU A 1118 -13.85 -17.03 24.82
C GLU A 1118 -14.87 -16.57 23.75
N LEU A 1119 -14.59 -15.45 23.08
CA LEU A 1119 -15.45 -14.87 22.05
C LEU A 1119 -15.11 -15.42 20.66
N SER A 1120 -13.82 -15.57 20.36
CA SER A 1120 -13.27 -16.05 19.08
C SER A 1120 -13.00 -17.56 19.05
N GLY A 1121 -12.69 -18.17 20.20
CA GLY A 1121 -12.37 -19.59 20.32
C GLY A 1121 -13.38 -20.55 19.67
N PRO A 1122 -14.70 -20.31 19.76
CA PRO A 1122 -15.69 -21.14 19.06
C PRO A 1122 -15.59 -21.15 17.53
N PHE A 1123 -14.87 -20.20 16.94
CA PHE A 1123 -14.68 -20.08 15.50
C PHE A 1123 -13.23 -20.34 15.07
N ALA A 1124 -12.27 -20.28 16.00
CA ALA A 1124 -10.85 -20.33 15.70
C ALA A 1124 -10.44 -21.68 15.10
N GLY A 1125 -9.94 -21.66 13.86
CA GLY A 1125 -9.35 -22.82 13.22
C GLY A 1125 -8.09 -23.37 13.93
N PRO A 1126 -7.61 -24.56 13.52
CA PRO A 1126 -6.46 -25.23 14.13
C PRO A 1126 -5.17 -24.40 14.08
N ASP A 1127 -5.04 -23.48 13.13
CA ASP A 1127 -3.87 -22.59 13.00
C ASP A 1127 -3.76 -21.56 14.14
N PHE A 1128 -4.85 -21.29 14.87
CA PHE A 1128 -4.92 -20.26 15.93
C PHE A 1128 -5.10 -20.85 17.33
N GLN A 1129 -5.52 -22.12 17.40
CA GLN A 1129 -5.54 -22.90 18.63
C GLN A 1129 -4.09 -23.24 19.02
N ALA A 1130 -3.82 -23.41 20.32
CA ALA A 1130 -2.48 -23.79 20.77
C ALA A 1130 -2.05 -25.07 20.03
N LEU A 1131 -0.96 -25.00 19.26
CA LEU A 1131 -0.39 -26.20 18.67
C LEU A 1131 0.05 -27.06 19.85
N ALA A 1132 -0.54 -28.25 19.98
CA ALA A 1132 0.03 -29.27 20.85
C ALA A 1132 1.48 -29.44 20.38
N SER A 1133 2.44 -29.21 21.28
CA SER A 1133 3.86 -29.39 21.02
C SER A 1133 4.08 -30.72 20.30
N CYS A 1134 4.56 -30.67 19.06
CA CYS A 1134 4.94 -31.86 18.29
C CYS A 1134 6.23 -32.45 18.84
#